data_AF-A0A6P1M1I8-F1
#
_entry.id   AF-A0A6P1M1I8-F1
#
_cell.length_a   1.000
_cell.length_b   1.000
_cell.length_c   1.000
_cell.angle_alpha   90.00
_cell.angle_beta   90.00
_cell.angle_gamma   90.00
#
_symmetry.space_group_name_H-M   'P 1'
#
loop_
_entity.id
_entity.type
_entity.pdbx_description
1 polymer ?
#
loop_
_entity_poly.entity_id
_entity_poly.type
_entity_poly.pdbx_seq_one_letter_code
_entity_poly.pdbx_strand_id
1 'polypeptide(L)'
;MKRLLSAVIFLAGFVQAELLLFNDTFNTSNGQDINADLELRQSGTQAPAEWNDNVGNNWQSQIEGGTMRLYKAGTAGSVFASLDADFAPIADDIEISVDMQFPNGEAGFAMVNFGLADTDGFSANAGYSFRVDNRTGDYLLGFYDNGAFRGQSNVTAYVTNINTLVVHYQGGNAVSATFNGWQYVFSSGNTNYAGTVEAENRIMLGWYSDGDPSTSSVKFDNVSVTAESIPAFPAFADITGPNLIPNGDFSALANKVPSDASQWNMTGTFGDFSATANATADLESWSHYYEDPNRLIPAVGTPHVNDGDGELDGTFYLDTHLNGDTVVLNSSMDYRNGLKQEDILNGVAIDSDATYQFVTDLLDPSWNSSESAFTVALTTGSGSDVTNTANAVAGTLQQLVSTALPSSFGSPAAVSISGADLLAVQGSGPVNVIFNHVCDAEIPGFPGGVASNDVKNIALVSQVQLDSVSLHAVIEAQEGDLNKDGVVDQDDADLAQNYLDGNGGLSAADRQAALIGDGMTAAEALAALNLSDFDIDGDGSFTAGDVTAVRALTPWKLKMALNGAMIGFEWESTELKQYDVETCTSLENPVWTKYNDGVATYENILASGTGTNTLSAVLPDDSMRFFRVVEEAGPTSFISVESGSFEDPPGASGSWSVVHPVWNPTGSSLYQLNMGTTHFTTSPDGSWMALMNNIGTISQDLATTVNAGDTLTVTFSGGNAKSESSTTGGGVFNAVFRVGTTPYTMAVDTTGLDPDTWQTYTNTVTVSNSGSLSVEFTTVSGKPWLDNIGAVTRTEPR
;
A
#
# COMPACT_ATOMS: atom_id res chain seq x y z
N MET A 1 -35.85 8.34 -6.88
CA MET A 1 -36.90 8.46 -7.91
C MET A 1 -37.93 9.61 -7.63
N LYS A 2 -37.50 10.75 -7.06
CA LYS A 2 -38.37 11.91 -6.74
C LYS A 2 -37.76 13.28 -7.08
N ARG A 3 -36.76 13.34 -7.97
CA ARG A 3 -36.07 14.58 -8.37
C ARG A 3 -35.81 14.66 -9.88
N LEU A 4 -36.86 14.48 -10.70
CA LEU A 4 -36.74 14.53 -12.17
C LEU A 4 -37.59 15.62 -12.86
N LEU A 5 -38.13 16.60 -12.11
CA LEU A 5 -39.09 17.57 -12.67
C LEU A 5 -38.64 19.04 -12.60
N SER A 6 -37.34 19.33 -12.46
CA SER A 6 -36.84 20.72 -12.36
C SER A 6 -35.88 21.14 -13.47
N ALA A 7 -35.51 20.26 -14.41
CA ALA A 7 -34.47 20.56 -15.41
C ALA A 7 -35.00 21.02 -16.79
N VAL A 8 -36.32 21.11 -17.01
CA VAL A 8 -36.90 21.39 -18.35
C VAL A 8 -37.18 22.89 -18.60
N ILE A 9 -36.80 23.80 -17.70
CA ILE A 9 -37.04 25.25 -17.87
C ILE A 9 -35.74 26.06 -17.73
N PHE A 10 -34.69 25.69 -18.47
CA PHE A 10 -33.45 26.49 -18.49
C PHE A 10 -32.88 26.81 -19.89
N LEU A 11 -33.55 26.41 -20.99
CA LEU A 11 -32.99 26.56 -22.34
C LEU A 11 -33.63 27.66 -23.22
N ALA A 12 -34.49 28.54 -22.69
CA ALA A 12 -35.18 29.55 -23.51
C ALA A 12 -34.64 30.99 -23.37
N GLY A 13 -33.46 31.19 -22.76
CA GLY A 13 -33.02 32.51 -22.27
C GLY A 13 -31.81 33.17 -22.94
N PHE A 14 -31.15 32.58 -23.94
CA PHE A 14 -29.93 33.13 -24.54
C PHE A 14 -30.13 33.60 -25.98
N VAL A 15 -30.88 34.69 -26.16
CA VAL A 15 -30.90 35.46 -27.41
C VAL A 15 -30.74 36.93 -27.05
N GLN A 16 -29.50 37.38 -26.88
CA GLN A 16 -28.99 38.75 -27.09
C GLN A 16 -27.60 38.90 -26.48
N ALA A 17 -26.57 38.57 -27.26
CA ALA A 17 -25.25 39.18 -27.09
C ALA A 17 -24.88 39.81 -28.43
N GLU A 18 -24.48 41.08 -28.40
CA GLU A 18 -24.09 41.85 -29.57
C GLU A 18 -22.90 41.15 -30.26
N LEU A 19 -23.14 40.62 -31.46
CA LEU A 19 -22.11 40.03 -32.31
C LEU A 19 -21.30 41.19 -32.93
N LEU A 20 -20.26 41.66 -32.24
CA LEU A 20 -19.27 42.54 -32.85
C LEU A 20 -18.33 41.69 -33.72
N LEU A 21 -18.52 41.77 -35.04
CA LEU A 21 -17.66 41.11 -36.02
C LEU A 21 -16.40 41.96 -36.23
N PHE A 22 -15.24 41.45 -35.81
CA PHE A 22 -13.96 41.86 -36.38
C PHE A 22 -13.74 41.00 -37.63
N ASN A 23 -13.76 41.61 -38.81
CA ASN A 23 -13.38 40.96 -40.07
C ASN A 23 -12.28 41.81 -40.69
N ASP A 24 -11.04 41.46 -40.41
CA ASP A 24 -9.88 42.02 -41.08
C ASP A 24 -9.38 40.99 -42.09
N THR A 25 -9.14 41.44 -43.31
CA THR A 25 -8.69 40.61 -44.42
C THR A 25 -7.37 41.21 -44.87
N PHE A 26 -6.25 40.57 -44.53
CA PHE A 26 -4.93 40.94 -45.03
C PHE A 26 -4.89 40.70 -46.54
N ASN A 27 -5.39 41.65 -47.32
CA ASN A 27 -5.48 41.56 -48.76
C ASN A 27 -4.52 42.58 -49.38
N THR A 28 -3.40 42.08 -49.91
CA THR A 28 -2.34 42.89 -50.52
C THR A 28 -2.74 43.63 -51.80
N SER A 29 -3.96 43.43 -52.32
CA SER A 29 -4.45 44.09 -53.54
C SER A 29 -5.25 45.39 -53.30
N ASN A 30 -5.55 45.75 -52.05
CA ASN A 30 -6.21 47.01 -51.71
C ASN A 30 -5.17 48.06 -51.30
N GLY A 31 -4.98 49.11 -52.13
CA GLY A 31 -4.01 50.19 -51.91
C GLY A 31 -4.29 51.14 -50.73
N GLN A 32 -5.04 50.71 -49.72
CA GLN A 32 -5.18 51.40 -48.42
C GLN A 32 -4.78 50.53 -47.22
N ASP A 33 -4.11 49.40 -47.45
CA ASP A 33 -3.59 48.55 -46.39
C ASP A 33 -2.14 48.92 -46.01
N ILE A 34 -1.74 48.66 -44.76
CA ILE A 34 -0.50 49.10 -44.07
C ILE A 34 0.80 48.50 -44.66
N ASN A 35 0.70 47.83 -45.80
CA ASN A 35 1.74 47.04 -46.47
C ASN A 35 2.25 47.69 -47.77
N ALA A 36 2.48 49.01 -47.78
CA ALA A 36 2.88 49.73 -48.99
C ALA A 36 4.34 49.51 -49.47
N ASP A 37 5.13 48.62 -48.86
CA ASP A 37 6.46 48.30 -49.42
C ASP A 37 6.93 46.86 -49.09
N LEU A 38 6.55 45.93 -49.96
CA LEU A 38 6.86 44.49 -49.85
C LEU A 38 8.35 44.20 -50.15
N GLU A 39 9.03 45.02 -50.96
CA GLU A 39 10.44 44.82 -51.33
C GLU A 39 11.39 45.16 -50.17
N LEU A 40 10.99 46.05 -49.25
CA LEU A 40 11.79 46.42 -48.08
C LEU A 40 11.85 45.32 -47.01
N ARG A 41 10.82 44.47 -46.89
CA ARG A 41 10.76 43.37 -45.89
C ARG A 41 11.39 42.06 -46.38
N GLN A 42 11.35 41.76 -47.67
CA GLN A 42 11.99 40.56 -48.24
C GLN A 42 13.53 40.63 -48.28
N SER A 43 14.13 41.78 -47.95
CA SER A 43 15.59 41.96 -47.85
C SER A 43 16.22 41.43 -46.54
N GLY A 44 15.40 40.90 -45.61
CA GLY A 44 15.89 40.16 -44.44
C GLY A 44 16.65 40.98 -43.39
N THR A 45 16.53 42.32 -43.37
CA THR A 45 17.34 43.15 -42.45
C THR A 45 16.59 43.99 -41.41
N GLN A 46 15.25 44.05 -41.40
CA GLN A 46 14.48 44.59 -40.25
C GLN A 46 13.05 44.02 -40.23
N ALA A 47 12.85 42.90 -39.54
CA ALA A 47 11.58 42.69 -38.84
C ALA A 47 11.81 43.20 -37.40
N PRO A 48 11.06 44.19 -36.88
CA PRO A 48 11.19 44.55 -35.48
C PRO A 48 10.85 43.31 -34.64
N ALA A 49 11.71 42.98 -33.66
CA ALA A 49 11.56 41.80 -32.80
C ALA A 49 10.28 41.81 -31.96
N GLU A 50 9.61 42.97 -31.89
CA GLU A 50 8.31 43.17 -31.27
C GLU A 50 7.48 44.10 -32.17
N TRP A 51 6.27 43.68 -32.52
CA TRP A 51 5.25 44.55 -33.10
C TRP A 51 4.05 44.60 -32.16
N ASN A 52 3.56 45.79 -31.83
CA ASN A 52 2.37 46.04 -31.00
C ASN A 52 1.42 46.96 -31.76
N ASP A 53 0.17 46.55 -31.94
CA ASP A 53 -0.89 47.40 -32.48
C ASP A 53 -2.06 47.52 -31.52
N ASN A 54 -2.59 48.74 -31.41
CA ASN A 54 -3.80 49.06 -30.66
C ASN A 54 -4.96 49.12 -31.65
N VAL A 55 -5.65 48.00 -31.80
CA VAL A 55 -6.83 47.92 -32.65
C VAL A 55 -8.03 48.28 -31.79
N GLY A 56 -8.85 49.25 -32.22
CA GLY A 56 -9.93 49.83 -31.40
C GLY A 56 -10.81 48.79 -30.69
N ASN A 57 -11.31 49.16 -29.49
CA ASN A 57 -12.04 48.33 -28.52
C ASN A 57 -11.20 47.40 -27.62
N ASN A 58 -10.08 47.92 -27.08
CA ASN A 58 -9.25 47.28 -26.05
C ASN A 58 -8.58 45.95 -26.45
N TRP A 59 -8.41 45.69 -27.74
CA TRP A 59 -7.61 44.57 -28.23
C TRP A 59 -6.20 45.02 -28.59
N GLN A 60 -5.21 44.24 -28.19
CA GLN A 60 -3.82 44.40 -28.58
C GLN A 60 -3.35 43.13 -29.27
N SER A 61 -2.75 43.25 -30.44
CA SER A 61 -2.02 42.16 -31.08
C SER A 61 -0.53 42.40 -30.92
N GLN A 62 0.20 41.35 -30.52
CA GLN A 62 1.64 41.37 -30.42
C GLN A 62 2.23 40.22 -31.22
N ILE A 63 3.26 40.48 -32.03
CA ILE A 63 4.10 39.41 -32.59
C ILE A 63 5.47 39.52 -31.94
N GLU A 64 5.88 38.47 -31.22
CA GLU A 64 7.18 38.40 -30.53
C GLU A 64 7.77 37.00 -30.73
N GLY A 65 8.99 36.90 -31.23
CA GLY A 65 9.70 35.62 -31.38
C GLY A 65 9.08 34.61 -32.37
N GLY A 66 8.21 35.04 -33.29
CA GLY A 66 7.48 34.16 -34.23
C GLY A 66 6.08 33.77 -33.75
N THR A 67 5.71 34.15 -32.53
CA THR A 67 4.40 33.89 -31.91
C THR A 67 3.49 35.10 -32.08
N MET A 68 2.25 34.90 -32.56
CA MET A 68 1.21 35.94 -32.53
C MET A 68 0.38 35.79 -31.26
N ARG A 69 0.34 36.84 -30.45
CA ARG A 69 -0.47 36.95 -29.23
C ARG A 69 -1.57 37.98 -29.42
N LEU A 70 -2.77 37.67 -28.94
CA LEU A 70 -3.93 38.56 -28.94
C LEU A 70 -4.38 38.77 -27.50
N TYR A 71 -4.33 40.01 -27.03
CA TYR A 71 -4.74 40.42 -25.69
C TYR A 71 -6.02 41.24 -25.76
N LYS A 72 -6.93 41.07 -24.81
CA LYS A 72 -8.04 42.02 -24.57
C LYS A 72 -8.07 42.47 -23.12
N ALA A 73 -8.24 43.77 -22.89
CA ALA A 73 -8.63 44.29 -21.59
C ALA A 73 -10.15 44.56 -21.54
N GLY A 74 -10.94 43.68 -20.90
CA GLY A 74 -12.37 43.94 -20.60
C GLY A 74 -13.34 42.77 -20.82
N THR A 75 -14.65 43.06 -20.66
CA THR A 75 -15.75 42.08 -20.64
C THR A 75 -15.92 41.27 -21.93
N ALA A 76 -16.62 40.12 -21.80
CA ALA A 76 -16.78 39.04 -22.79
C ALA A 76 -17.00 39.51 -24.24
N GLY A 77 -16.40 38.78 -25.20
CA GLY A 77 -16.62 38.96 -26.62
C GLY A 77 -15.95 37.84 -27.43
N SER A 78 -16.47 37.56 -28.61
CA SER A 78 -15.92 36.54 -29.53
C SER A 78 -14.82 37.15 -30.40
N VAL A 79 -13.79 36.37 -30.72
CA VAL A 79 -12.73 36.76 -31.67
C VAL A 79 -12.78 35.84 -32.88
N PHE A 80 -12.77 36.44 -34.06
CA PHE A 80 -12.51 35.75 -35.32
C PHE A 80 -11.17 36.25 -35.86
N ALA A 81 -10.22 35.33 -36.04
CA ALA A 81 -8.96 35.61 -36.72
C ALA A 81 -8.89 34.71 -37.96
N SER A 82 -8.80 35.32 -39.14
CA SER A 82 -8.55 34.61 -40.39
C SER A 82 -7.11 34.90 -40.80
N LEU A 83 -6.28 33.85 -40.91
CA LEU A 83 -4.94 33.95 -41.48
C LEU A 83 -5.04 33.63 -42.97
N ASP A 84 -4.46 34.46 -43.82
CA ASP A 84 -4.38 34.24 -45.27
C ASP A 84 -3.28 33.22 -45.61
N ALA A 85 -3.40 32.55 -46.75
CA ALA A 85 -2.43 31.60 -47.31
C ALA A 85 -1.01 32.18 -47.45
N ASP A 86 -0.88 33.51 -47.59
CA ASP A 86 0.42 34.19 -47.69
C ASP A 86 1.19 34.25 -46.35
N PHE A 87 0.58 33.89 -45.22
CA PHE A 87 1.27 33.77 -43.91
C PHE A 87 2.15 32.51 -43.81
N ALA A 88 1.95 31.54 -44.70
CA ALA A 88 2.55 30.20 -44.64
C ALA A 88 4.10 30.12 -44.74
N PRO A 89 4.85 31.05 -45.37
CA PRO A 89 6.30 30.89 -45.49
C PRO A 89 7.12 31.32 -44.26
N ILE A 90 6.51 31.90 -43.21
CA ILE A 90 7.25 32.74 -42.23
C ILE A 90 7.23 32.19 -40.78
N ALA A 91 6.52 31.11 -40.49
CA ALA A 91 6.48 30.53 -39.15
C ALA A 91 6.50 28.99 -39.20
N ASP A 92 7.59 28.39 -38.74
CA ASP A 92 7.69 26.92 -38.60
C ASP A 92 6.85 26.38 -37.43
N ASP A 93 6.44 27.26 -36.50
CA ASP A 93 5.46 26.98 -35.44
C ASP A 93 4.56 28.22 -35.25
N ILE A 94 3.24 28.06 -35.32
CA ILE A 94 2.27 29.10 -34.96
C ILE A 94 1.69 28.73 -33.59
N GLU A 95 2.21 29.35 -32.54
CA GLU A 95 1.56 29.33 -31.23
C GLU A 95 0.58 30.52 -31.15
N ILE A 96 -0.69 30.23 -30.89
CA ILE A 96 -1.71 31.25 -30.63
C ILE A 96 -2.04 31.17 -29.14
N SER A 97 -1.49 32.12 -28.38
CA SER A 97 -1.82 32.25 -26.96
C SER A 97 -2.88 33.32 -26.78
N VAL A 98 -4.01 32.96 -26.17
CA VAL A 98 -5.10 33.88 -25.82
C VAL A 98 -5.12 34.00 -24.30
N ASP A 99 -4.62 35.11 -23.78
CA ASP A 99 -4.65 35.41 -22.34
C ASP A 99 -5.87 36.29 -22.03
N MET A 100 -6.81 35.77 -21.24
CA MET A 100 -8.04 36.46 -20.88
C MET A 100 -8.11 36.71 -19.37
N GLN A 101 -7.86 37.94 -18.95
CA GLN A 101 -8.02 38.33 -17.55
C GLN A 101 -9.43 38.90 -17.29
N PHE A 102 -10.23 38.16 -16.51
CA PHE A 102 -11.52 38.66 -16.03
C PHE A 102 -11.35 39.21 -14.61
N PRO A 103 -11.59 40.51 -14.37
CA PRO A 103 -11.67 41.02 -13.02
C PRO A 103 -12.96 40.52 -12.36
N ASN A 104 -12.84 39.84 -11.20
CA ASN A 104 -13.91 39.53 -10.23
C ASN A 104 -14.69 38.20 -10.34
N GLY A 105 -14.15 37.14 -10.95
CA GLY A 105 -14.74 35.79 -10.81
C GLY A 105 -16.10 35.57 -11.50
N GLU A 106 -16.45 36.42 -12.47
CA GLU A 106 -17.62 36.21 -13.33
C GLU A 106 -17.33 35.17 -14.43
N ALA A 107 -18.31 34.32 -14.74
CA ALA A 107 -18.22 33.36 -15.84
C ALA A 107 -18.20 34.08 -17.19
N GLY A 108 -17.06 34.01 -17.89
CA GLY A 108 -16.88 34.57 -19.23
C GLY A 108 -16.91 33.50 -20.31
N PHE A 109 -17.60 33.76 -21.42
CA PHE A 109 -17.61 32.88 -22.59
C PHE A 109 -16.64 33.39 -23.65
N ALA A 110 -15.77 32.51 -24.15
CA ALA A 110 -14.89 32.79 -25.28
C ALA A 110 -15.04 31.68 -26.32
N MET A 111 -15.43 32.06 -27.55
CA MET A 111 -15.40 31.18 -28.71
C MET A 111 -14.29 31.67 -29.64
N VAL A 112 -13.31 30.81 -29.91
CA VAL A 112 -12.27 31.04 -30.90
C VAL A 112 -12.58 30.14 -32.10
N ASN A 113 -12.84 30.74 -33.26
CA ASN A 113 -13.16 30.00 -34.48
C ASN A 113 -12.07 30.28 -35.53
N PHE A 114 -11.48 29.21 -36.06
CA PHE A 114 -10.44 29.29 -37.09
C PHE A 114 -11.01 28.83 -38.43
N GLY A 115 -11.05 29.72 -39.41
CA GLY A 115 -11.36 29.37 -40.79
C GLY A 115 -10.12 29.48 -41.65
N LEU A 116 -9.68 28.39 -42.28
CA LEU A 116 -8.69 28.44 -43.35
C LEU A 116 -9.45 28.60 -44.66
N ALA A 117 -9.29 29.75 -45.32
CA ALA A 117 -9.83 29.97 -46.65
C ALA A 117 -8.81 29.50 -47.70
N ASP A 118 -9.27 28.61 -48.58
CA ASP A 118 -8.61 28.12 -49.80
C ASP A 118 -7.51 27.06 -49.61
N THR A 119 -7.82 25.85 -50.07
CA THR A 119 -6.99 24.64 -49.96
C THR A 119 -6.42 24.29 -51.32
N ASP A 120 -5.22 24.78 -51.62
CA ASP A 120 -4.33 24.18 -52.62
C ASP A 120 -2.87 24.62 -52.31
N GLY A 121 -2.26 24.04 -51.27
CA GLY A 121 -0.83 24.28 -51.02
C GLY A 121 -0.20 23.92 -49.67
N PHE A 122 -0.96 23.48 -48.65
CA PHE A 122 -0.38 23.20 -47.33
C PHE A 122 0.33 21.84 -47.27
N SER A 123 1.63 21.83 -46.93
CA SER A 123 2.38 20.62 -46.62
C SER A 123 2.32 20.31 -45.12
N ALA A 124 2.19 19.03 -44.78
CA ALA A 124 1.56 18.53 -43.56
C ALA A 124 2.49 18.32 -42.35
N ASN A 125 3.11 19.37 -41.80
CA ASN A 125 3.98 19.20 -40.61
C ASN A 125 3.93 20.34 -39.56
N ALA A 126 2.91 21.19 -39.54
CA ALA A 126 2.77 22.20 -38.47
C ALA A 126 2.14 21.57 -37.22
N GLY A 127 2.84 21.60 -36.09
CA GLY A 127 2.27 21.28 -34.78
C GLY A 127 1.51 22.48 -34.24
N TYR A 128 0.24 22.29 -33.88
CA TYR A 128 -0.53 23.34 -33.20
C TYR A 128 -0.58 23.01 -31.71
N SER A 129 -0.06 23.92 -30.88
CA SER A 129 -0.21 23.83 -29.43
C SER A 129 -1.11 24.98 -28.95
N PHE A 130 -2.05 24.63 -28.07
CA PHE A 130 -2.96 25.60 -27.45
C PHE A 130 -2.83 25.49 -25.94
N ARG A 131 -2.57 26.62 -25.30
CA ARG A 131 -2.42 26.71 -23.85
C ARG A 131 -3.34 27.78 -23.30
N VAL A 132 -4.20 27.39 -22.35
CA VAL A 132 -5.02 28.30 -21.55
C VAL A 132 -4.52 28.20 -20.12
N ASP A 133 -3.82 29.24 -19.64
CA ASP A 133 -3.43 29.34 -18.24
C ASP A 133 -4.48 30.20 -17.51
N ASN A 134 -5.32 29.62 -16.65
CA ASN A 134 -6.16 30.43 -15.77
C ASN A 134 -6.45 29.77 -14.40
N ARG A 135 -6.78 30.61 -13.41
CA ARG A 135 -6.88 30.27 -11.98
C ARG A 135 -8.28 30.05 -11.43
N THR A 136 -9.38 30.36 -12.12
CA THR A 136 -10.77 29.99 -11.71
C THR A 136 -11.83 30.34 -12.78
N GLY A 137 -12.67 29.39 -13.20
CA GLY A 137 -13.88 29.59 -14.04
C GLY A 137 -14.30 28.36 -14.86
N ASP A 138 -15.58 28.27 -15.26
CA ASP A 138 -16.11 27.24 -16.18
C ASP A 138 -15.94 27.70 -17.65
N TYR A 139 -15.40 26.84 -18.51
CA TYR A 139 -15.12 27.17 -19.92
C TYR A 139 -15.66 26.11 -20.88
N LEU A 140 -16.12 26.54 -22.06
CA LEU A 140 -16.50 25.68 -23.18
C LEU A 140 -15.51 25.91 -24.34
N LEU A 141 -14.70 24.92 -24.67
CA LEU A 141 -13.78 24.97 -25.81
C LEU A 141 -14.39 24.18 -26.97
N GLY A 142 -14.73 24.86 -28.08
CA GLY A 142 -15.29 24.21 -29.27
C GLY A 142 -14.33 24.33 -30.46
N PHE A 143 -13.97 23.21 -31.07
CA PHE A 143 -13.29 23.19 -32.37
C PHE A 143 -14.33 22.93 -33.46
N TYR A 144 -14.36 23.78 -34.50
CA TYR A 144 -15.27 23.62 -35.63
C TYR A 144 -14.44 23.61 -36.92
N ASP A 145 -14.38 22.45 -37.59
CA ASP A 145 -13.77 22.33 -38.91
C ASP A 145 -14.89 22.19 -39.96
N ASN A 146 -14.82 22.99 -41.02
CA ASN A 146 -15.80 23.00 -42.11
C ASN A 146 -15.18 22.49 -43.43
N GLY A 147 -13.94 21.98 -43.41
CA GLY A 147 -13.20 21.54 -44.59
C GLY A 147 -12.57 20.15 -44.43
N ALA A 148 -12.46 19.40 -45.54
CA ALA A 148 -11.93 18.04 -45.53
C ALA A 148 -10.40 18.00 -45.36
N PHE A 149 -9.90 18.01 -44.12
CA PHE A 149 -8.50 17.70 -43.83
C PHE A 149 -8.16 16.25 -44.22
N ARG A 150 -7.17 16.05 -45.11
CA ARG A 150 -6.66 14.72 -45.53
C ARG A 150 -5.24 14.43 -45.06
N GLY A 151 -4.79 15.01 -43.95
CA GLY A 151 -3.47 14.79 -43.36
C GLY A 151 -3.53 14.36 -41.88
N GLN A 152 -2.51 13.65 -41.39
CA GLN A 152 -2.35 13.31 -39.98
C GLN A 152 -1.98 14.57 -39.18
N SER A 153 -2.88 15.03 -38.31
CA SER A 153 -2.61 16.14 -37.38
C SER A 153 -2.79 15.63 -35.96
N ASN A 154 -1.78 15.78 -35.11
CA ASN A 154 -1.91 15.55 -33.67
C ASN A 154 -2.27 16.88 -33.00
N VAL A 155 -3.50 17.01 -32.50
CA VAL A 155 -3.88 18.14 -31.65
C VAL A 155 -3.66 17.72 -30.21
N THR A 156 -2.76 18.41 -29.49
CA THR A 156 -2.54 18.19 -28.06
C THR A 156 -3.01 19.41 -27.30
N ALA A 157 -4.00 19.25 -26.42
CA ALA A 157 -4.46 20.31 -25.53
C ALA A 157 -3.98 20.02 -24.10
N TYR A 158 -3.30 20.99 -23.49
CA TYR A 158 -2.95 20.95 -22.08
C TYR A 158 -3.88 21.90 -21.32
N VAL A 159 -4.78 21.36 -20.52
CA VAL A 159 -5.68 22.16 -19.67
C VAL A 159 -5.47 21.76 -18.22
N THR A 160 -5.14 22.73 -17.38
CA THR A 160 -4.99 22.54 -15.93
C THR A 160 -6.04 23.39 -15.22
N ASN A 161 -6.63 22.88 -14.13
CA ASN A 161 -7.58 23.57 -13.25
C ASN A 161 -8.93 24.00 -13.87
N ILE A 162 -9.63 23.09 -14.59
CA ILE A 162 -11.04 23.28 -14.99
C ILE A 162 -11.96 22.27 -14.31
N ASN A 163 -13.19 22.68 -13.98
CA ASN A 163 -14.20 21.81 -13.36
C ASN A 163 -14.96 20.94 -14.36
N THR A 164 -15.01 21.35 -15.63
CA THR A 164 -15.72 20.64 -16.71
C THR A 164 -14.94 20.77 -18.02
N LEU A 165 -14.69 19.65 -18.71
CA LEU A 165 -14.16 19.62 -20.07
C LEU A 165 -15.23 19.06 -21.02
N VAL A 166 -15.55 19.83 -22.06
CA VAL A 166 -16.42 19.37 -23.16
C VAL A 166 -15.58 19.34 -24.44
N VAL A 167 -15.45 18.16 -25.04
CA VAL A 167 -14.75 18.00 -26.32
C VAL A 167 -15.80 17.72 -27.39
N HIS A 168 -15.89 18.62 -28.38
CA HIS A 168 -16.61 18.38 -29.63
C HIS A 168 -15.61 18.02 -30.71
N TYR A 169 -15.80 16.87 -31.36
CA TYR A 169 -14.94 16.42 -32.45
C TYR A 169 -15.78 15.95 -33.66
N GLN A 170 -15.42 16.45 -34.84
CA GLN A 170 -15.85 15.93 -36.14
C GLN A 170 -14.61 15.55 -36.95
N GLY A 171 -14.33 14.25 -37.08
CA GLY A 171 -13.20 13.75 -37.85
C GLY A 171 -12.99 12.25 -37.69
N GLY A 172 -12.29 11.63 -38.65
CA GLY A 172 -12.12 10.16 -38.73
C GLY A 172 -10.87 9.60 -38.05
N ASN A 173 -10.14 10.39 -37.25
CA ASN A 173 -8.91 9.95 -36.57
C ASN A 173 -9.07 9.95 -35.04
N ALA A 174 -8.27 9.13 -34.36
CA ALA A 174 -8.29 9.02 -32.90
C ALA A 174 -7.82 10.33 -32.25
N VAL A 175 -8.57 10.83 -31.26
CA VAL A 175 -8.17 11.96 -30.42
C VAL A 175 -7.83 11.41 -29.04
N SER A 176 -6.67 11.79 -28.51
CA SER A 176 -6.34 11.56 -27.10
C SER A 176 -6.40 12.88 -26.32
N ALA A 177 -7.03 12.84 -25.14
CA ALA A 177 -7.06 13.97 -24.21
C ALA A 177 -6.62 13.47 -22.83
N THR A 178 -5.78 14.23 -22.14
CA THR A 178 -5.35 13.88 -20.78
C THR A 178 -5.98 14.86 -19.79
N PHE A 179 -6.67 14.34 -18.77
CA PHE A 179 -7.31 15.14 -17.72
C PHE A 179 -7.02 14.54 -16.34
N ASN A 180 -6.47 15.33 -15.41
CA ASN A 180 -6.04 14.89 -14.07
C ASN A 180 -5.18 13.61 -14.06
N GLY A 181 -4.27 13.46 -15.02
CA GLY A 181 -3.38 12.29 -15.13
C GLY A 181 -3.99 11.09 -15.87
N TRP A 182 -5.28 11.12 -16.21
CA TRP A 182 -5.96 10.07 -16.97
C TRP A 182 -5.99 10.38 -18.46
N GLN A 183 -5.55 9.45 -19.30
CA GLN A 183 -5.61 9.57 -20.76
C GLN A 183 -6.89 8.94 -21.31
N TYR A 184 -7.70 9.73 -22.00
CA TYR A 184 -8.92 9.31 -22.68
C TYR A 184 -8.65 9.24 -24.19
N VAL A 185 -8.82 8.08 -24.79
CA VAL A 185 -8.67 7.88 -26.24
C VAL A 185 -10.03 7.64 -26.87
N PHE A 186 -10.44 8.53 -27.75
CA PHE A 186 -11.68 8.40 -28.52
C PHE A 186 -11.33 7.95 -29.94
N SER A 187 -11.61 6.69 -30.28
CA SER A 187 -11.50 6.19 -31.66
C SER A 187 -12.90 5.96 -32.22
N SER A 188 -13.27 6.63 -33.31
CA SER A 188 -14.50 6.32 -34.04
C SER A 188 -14.22 5.90 -35.47
N GLY A 189 -15.00 4.95 -35.96
CA GLY A 189 -15.29 4.87 -37.39
C GLY A 189 -16.45 5.83 -37.69
N ASN A 190 -16.13 7.00 -38.27
CA ASN A 190 -17.07 7.91 -38.94
C ASN A 190 -18.39 8.29 -38.22
N THR A 191 -18.37 8.77 -36.97
CA THR A 191 -19.52 9.56 -36.43
C THR A 191 -19.12 10.56 -35.34
N ASN A 192 -19.91 11.64 -35.24
CA ASN A 192 -19.70 12.78 -34.32
C ASN A 192 -19.96 12.40 -32.86
N TYR A 193 -19.15 12.94 -31.95
CA TYR A 193 -19.23 12.67 -30.50
C TYR A 193 -19.30 13.97 -29.69
N ALA A 194 -20.10 13.96 -28.62
CA ALA A 194 -20.11 14.97 -27.57
C ALA A 194 -20.16 14.26 -26.21
N GLY A 195 -19.18 14.50 -25.36
CA GLY A 195 -19.14 13.97 -23.99
C GLY A 195 -19.00 15.10 -22.98
N THR A 196 -19.64 14.95 -21.83
CA THR A 196 -19.48 15.85 -20.68
C THR A 196 -18.98 15.02 -19.50
N VAL A 197 -17.90 15.47 -18.87
CA VAL A 197 -17.39 14.88 -17.62
C VAL A 197 -17.66 15.91 -16.52
N GLU A 198 -18.55 15.57 -15.59
CA GLU A 198 -18.81 16.36 -14.38
C GLU A 198 -18.01 15.77 -13.20
N ALA A 199 -17.60 16.64 -12.27
CA ALA A 199 -16.72 16.34 -11.13
C ALA A 199 -17.29 15.36 -10.06
N GLU A 200 -18.40 14.66 -10.32
CA GLU A 200 -19.02 13.69 -9.41
C GLU A 200 -18.98 12.23 -9.94
N ASN A 201 -17.90 11.83 -10.63
CA ASN A 201 -17.75 10.46 -11.18
C ASN A 201 -18.93 10.00 -12.05
N ARG A 202 -19.51 10.91 -12.83
CA ARG A 202 -20.53 10.58 -13.83
C ARG A 202 -20.02 10.85 -15.23
N ILE A 203 -19.84 9.79 -16.00
CA ILE A 203 -19.67 9.89 -17.44
C ILE A 203 -21.08 9.94 -18.04
N MET A 204 -21.51 11.13 -18.46
CA MET A 204 -22.74 11.26 -19.25
C MET A 204 -22.36 11.29 -20.74
N LEU A 205 -22.70 10.22 -21.45
CA LEU A 205 -22.59 10.13 -22.91
C LEU A 205 -23.93 10.57 -23.51
N GLY A 206 -23.98 11.80 -24.03
CA GLY A 206 -25.14 12.33 -24.75
C GLY A 206 -24.96 12.16 -26.26
N TRP A 207 -26.05 11.89 -26.98
CA TRP A 207 -26.03 11.89 -28.44
C TRP A 207 -27.03 12.90 -28.98
N TYR A 208 -26.61 13.67 -29.98
CA TYR A 208 -27.45 14.65 -30.66
C TYR A 208 -27.32 14.42 -32.17
N SER A 209 -28.41 14.01 -32.82
CA SER A 209 -28.48 13.84 -34.28
C SER A 209 -29.41 14.91 -34.86
N ASP A 210 -28.89 15.78 -35.73
CA ASP A 210 -29.67 16.83 -36.41
C ASP A 210 -30.48 16.31 -37.63
N GLY A 211 -30.73 14.99 -37.74
CA GLY A 211 -31.49 14.39 -38.84
C GLY A 211 -32.14 13.04 -38.49
N ASP A 212 -33.35 12.85 -39.00
CA ASP A 212 -34.30 11.71 -38.91
C ASP A 212 -33.90 10.52 -37.97
N PRO A 213 -34.58 10.33 -36.82
CA PRO A 213 -34.18 9.40 -35.76
C PRO A 213 -34.44 7.90 -36.05
N SER A 214 -34.63 7.47 -37.31
CA SER A 214 -35.27 6.17 -37.58
C SER A 214 -34.39 4.93 -37.78
N THR A 215 -33.03 4.97 -37.72
CA THR A 215 -32.22 3.73 -37.88
C THR A 215 -30.89 3.64 -37.13
N SER A 216 -30.56 4.59 -36.24
CA SER A 216 -29.24 4.60 -35.60
C SER A 216 -29.21 3.81 -34.29
N SER A 217 -28.71 2.57 -34.30
CA SER A 217 -28.31 1.87 -33.06
C SER A 217 -26.81 2.05 -32.83
N VAL A 218 -26.43 2.73 -31.75
CA VAL A 218 -25.04 2.74 -31.26
C VAL A 218 -24.85 1.49 -30.41
N LYS A 219 -23.87 0.65 -30.78
CA LYS A 219 -23.39 -0.44 -29.92
C LYS A 219 -22.13 0.06 -29.22
N PHE A 220 -22.16 0.12 -27.90
CA PHE A 220 -20.95 0.21 -27.10
C PHE A 220 -20.32 -1.18 -27.11
N ASP A 221 -19.16 -1.31 -27.72
CA ASP A 221 -18.34 -2.51 -27.64
C ASP A 221 -17.10 -2.15 -26.81
N ASN A 222 -16.83 -2.88 -25.73
CA ASN A 222 -15.69 -2.74 -24.82
C ASN A 222 -15.49 -1.35 -24.14
N VAL A 223 -16.48 -0.85 -23.41
CA VAL A 223 -16.20 0.17 -22.38
C VAL A 223 -15.59 -0.53 -21.16
N SER A 224 -14.29 -0.37 -20.91
CA SER A 224 -13.66 -0.82 -19.67
C SER A 224 -13.39 0.36 -18.74
N VAL A 225 -13.99 0.32 -17.55
CA VAL A 225 -13.58 1.17 -16.43
C VAL A 225 -12.67 0.31 -15.57
N THR A 226 -11.36 0.56 -15.63
CA THR A 226 -10.40 -0.03 -14.69
C THR A 226 -10.33 0.88 -13.48
N ALA A 227 -11.01 0.47 -12.39
CA ALA A 227 -10.66 0.97 -11.08
C ALA A 227 -9.23 0.48 -10.79
N GLU A 228 -8.33 1.37 -10.41
CA GLU A 228 -7.01 1.00 -9.96
C GLU A 228 -7.19 0.18 -8.67
N SER A 229 -6.99 -1.13 -8.75
CA SER A 229 -7.16 -2.00 -7.59
C SER A 229 -6.08 -1.64 -6.57
N ILE A 230 -6.48 -1.27 -5.36
CA ILE A 230 -5.54 -1.09 -4.24
C ILE A 230 -5.06 -2.49 -3.85
N PRO A 231 -3.78 -2.85 -4.12
CA PRO A 231 -3.31 -4.18 -3.83
C PRO A 231 -3.25 -4.38 -2.31
N ALA A 232 -3.72 -5.54 -1.84
CA ALA A 232 -3.49 -5.97 -0.47
C ALA A 232 -2.00 -6.17 -0.21
N PHE A 233 -1.59 -6.13 1.06
CA PHE A 233 -0.26 -6.58 1.42
C PHE A 233 -0.19 -8.11 1.29
N PRO A 234 1.01 -8.69 1.04
CA PRO A 234 1.16 -10.15 1.03
C PRO A 234 0.62 -10.77 2.32
N ALA A 235 -0.23 -11.80 2.19
CA ALA A 235 -0.67 -12.55 3.34
C ALA A 235 0.42 -13.53 3.79
N PHE A 236 0.64 -13.63 5.10
CA PHE A 236 1.45 -14.69 5.68
C PHE A 236 0.57 -15.92 5.89
N ALA A 237 0.94 -17.01 5.22
CA ALA A 237 0.35 -18.31 5.49
C ALA A 237 0.71 -18.72 6.92
N ASP A 238 -0.21 -19.38 7.62
CA ASP A 238 0.10 -19.96 8.92
C ASP A 238 1.27 -20.92 8.75
N ILE A 239 2.33 -20.73 9.54
CA ILE A 239 3.49 -21.59 9.45
C ILE A 239 3.15 -22.90 10.14
N THR A 240 3.00 -23.93 9.34
CA THR A 240 2.99 -25.30 9.84
C THR A 240 4.42 -25.73 10.08
N GLY A 241 4.69 -26.40 11.19
CA GLY A 241 5.97 -27.06 11.42
C GLY A 241 6.31 -28.06 10.29
N PRO A 242 7.54 -28.60 10.27
CA PRO A 242 7.92 -29.59 9.25
C PRO A 242 6.97 -30.79 9.28
N ASN A 243 6.63 -31.33 8.11
CA ASN A 243 5.84 -32.55 8.02
C ASN A 243 6.60 -33.73 8.64
N LEU A 244 6.03 -34.30 9.68
CA LEU A 244 6.56 -35.45 10.42
C LEU A 244 6.28 -36.78 9.73
N ILE A 245 5.49 -36.81 8.65
CA ILE A 245 5.29 -37.99 7.79
C ILE A 245 6.31 -37.91 6.63
N PRO A 246 7.34 -38.76 6.62
CA PRO A 246 8.32 -38.77 5.53
C PRO A 246 7.65 -39.00 4.18
N ASN A 247 7.98 -38.16 3.19
CA ASN A 247 7.39 -38.22 1.84
C ASN A 247 5.84 -38.19 1.85
N GLY A 248 5.25 -37.43 2.78
CA GLY A 248 3.80 -37.23 2.86
C GLY A 248 3.23 -36.36 1.74
N ASP A 249 4.07 -35.68 0.97
CA ASP A 249 3.75 -34.96 -0.28
C ASP A 249 3.87 -35.84 -1.53
N PHE A 250 4.25 -37.12 -1.35
CA PHE A 250 4.38 -38.14 -2.37
C PHE A 250 5.33 -37.85 -3.55
N SER A 251 6.17 -36.82 -3.45
CA SER A 251 7.04 -36.37 -4.55
C SER A 251 8.27 -37.26 -4.76
N ALA A 252 8.69 -38.01 -3.74
CA ALA A 252 9.86 -38.89 -3.81
C ALA A 252 9.48 -40.27 -4.37
N LEU A 253 9.78 -40.45 -5.66
CA LEU A 253 9.58 -41.70 -6.40
C LEU A 253 10.92 -42.35 -6.77
N ALA A 254 11.05 -43.66 -6.51
CA ALA A 254 12.22 -44.46 -6.85
C ALA A 254 11.91 -45.55 -7.90
N ASN A 255 12.96 -46.17 -8.46
CA ASN A 255 12.88 -47.34 -9.34
C ASN A 255 11.87 -47.22 -10.51
N LYS A 256 11.73 -46.02 -11.09
CA LYS A 256 10.84 -45.74 -12.23
C LYS A 256 11.20 -46.57 -13.46
N VAL A 257 10.26 -47.35 -13.97
CA VAL A 257 10.37 -48.14 -15.19
C VAL A 257 9.11 -47.95 -16.02
N PRO A 258 9.17 -47.45 -17.28
CA PRO A 258 10.29 -46.69 -17.81
C PRO A 258 10.44 -45.35 -17.06
N SER A 259 11.62 -44.76 -17.11
CA SER A 259 11.92 -43.53 -16.34
C SER A 259 11.15 -42.29 -16.79
N ASP A 260 10.60 -42.31 -18.01
CA ASP A 260 9.96 -41.19 -18.71
C ASP A 260 8.43 -41.34 -18.85
N ALA A 261 7.82 -42.32 -18.20
CA ALA A 261 6.36 -42.40 -18.18
C ALA A 261 5.76 -41.16 -17.48
N SER A 262 4.55 -40.77 -17.84
CA SER A 262 3.81 -39.72 -17.13
C SER A 262 3.10 -40.25 -15.88
N GLN A 263 2.89 -41.56 -15.80
CA GLN A 263 2.19 -42.26 -14.73
C GLN A 263 2.83 -43.64 -14.53
N TRP A 264 2.86 -44.11 -13.29
CA TRP A 264 3.36 -45.43 -12.93
C TRP A 264 2.35 -46.14 -12.04
N ASN A 265 2.26 -47.47 -12.16
CA ASN A 265 1.67 -48.27 -11.10
C ASN A 265 2.66 -48.33 -9.93
N MET A 266 2.19 -48.22 -8.69
CA MET A 266 3.07 -48.43 -7.55
C MET A 266 3.47 -49.92 -7.48
N THR A 267 4.76 -50.19 -7.27
CA THR A 267 5.27 -51.56 -7.17
C THR A 267 4.55 -52.36 -6.09
N GLY A 268 4.16 -53.60 -6.41
CA GLY A 268 3.46 -54.50 -5.47
C GLY A 268 1.95 -54.28 -5.41
N THR A 269 1.39 -53.52 -6.35
CA THR A 269 -0.05 -53.33 -6.51
C THR A 269 -0.60 -54.28 -7.58
N PHE A 270 -1.92 -54.31 -7.74
CA PHE A 270 -2.59 -55.30 -8.60
C PHE A 270 -3.36 -54.66 -9.75
N GLY A 271 -3.01 -53.41 -10.08
CA GLY A 271 -3.64 -52.72 -11.18
C GLY A 271 -3.23 -53.26 -12.54
N ASP A 272 -4.14 -53.22 -13.50
CA ASP A 272 -3.88 -53.72 -14.86
C ASP A 272 -4.40 -52.78 -15.95
N PHE A 273 -4.46 -51.49 -15.64
CA PHE A 273 -4.90 -50.51 -16.62
C PHE A 273 -3.89 -50.39 -17.77
N SER A 274 -4.38 -50.58 -19.00
CA SER A 274 -3.53 -50.61 -20.19
C SER A 274 -2.69 -49.35 -20.42
N ALA A 275 -3.10 -48.19 -19.89
CA ALA A 275 -2.34 -46.95 -20.05
C ALA A 275 -1.06 -46.90 -19.19
N THR A 276 -1.02 -47.65 -18.09
CA THR A 276 0.13 -47.78 -17.18
C THR A 276 0.76 -49.17 -17.26
N ALA A 277 0.37 -50.01 -18.23
CA ALA A 277 0.91 -51.34 -18.41
C ALA A 277 2.43 -51.29 -18.59
N ASN A 278 3.15 -52.14 -17.85
CA ASN A 278 4.62 -52.18 -17.75
C ASN A 278 5.28 -50.91 -17.17
N ALA A 279 4.51 -49.94 -16.68
CA ALA A 279 5.02 -48.77 -15.99
C ALA A 279 4.93 -48.95 -14.47
N THR A 280 6.06 -49.03 -13.77
CA THR A 280 6.13 -49.21 -12.31
C THR A 280 7.09 -48.23 -11.64
N ALA A 281 6.79 -47.85 -10.40
CA ALA A 281 7.68 -47.06 -9.56
C ALA A 281 7.43 -47.38 -8.08
N ASP A 282 8.45 -47.16 -7.24
CA ASP A 282 8.32 -47.21 -5.79
C ASP A 282 8.00 -45.80 -5.28
N LEU A 283 7.05 -45.70 -4.36
CA LEU A 283 6.85 -44.49 -3.58
C LEU A 283 7.69 -44.60 -2.31
N GLU A 284 8.71 -43.74 -2.16
CA GLU A 284 9.67 -43.88 -1.06
C GLU A 284 8.98 -43.78 0.29
N SER A 285 9.38 -44.64 1.25
CA SER A 285 8.82 -44.76 2.61
C SER A 285 7.38 -45.30 2.71
N TRP A 286 6.67 -45.46 1.61
CA TRP A 286 5.32 -46.01 1.60
C TRP A 286 5.27 -47.46 1.13
N SER A 287 4.31 -48.22 1.64
CA SER A 287 4.01 -49.58 1.20
C SER A 287 2.54 -49.71 0.88
N HIS A 288 2.21 -50.47 -0.18
CA HIS A 288 0.84 -50.77 -0.55
C HIS A 288 0.14 -51.60 0.56
N TYR A 289 -1.07 -51.19 0.90
CA TYR A 289 -1.99 -51.87 1.80
C TYR A 289 -3.23 -52.29 1.01
N TYR A 290 -3.65 -53.54 1.21
CA TYR A 290 -4.89 -54.03 0.61
C TYR A 290 -5.59 -55.08 1.46
N GLU A 291 -6.90 -55.17 1.27
CA GLU A 291 -7.72 -56.33 1.65
C GLU A 291 -8.54 -56.75 0.43
N ASP A 292 -8.53 -58.05 0.13
CA ASP A 292 -9.24 -58.64 -1.00
C ASP A 292 -10.31 -59.64 -0.54
N PRO A 293 -11.41 -59.17 0.10
CA PRO A 293 -12.43 -60.04 0.66
C PRO A 293 -13.16 -60.87 -0.42
N ASN A 294 -13.27 -60.32 -1.63
CA ASN A 294 -13.99 -60.91 -2.74
C ASN A 294 -13.09 -61.64 -3.76
N ARG A 295 -11.79 -61.72 -3.51
CA ARG A 295 -10.80 -62.46 -4.33
C ARG A 295 -10.69 -61.93 -5.76
N LEU A 296 -10.64 -60.62 -5.91
CA LEU A 296 -10.44 -59.92 -7.18
C LEU A 296 -9.02 -60.10 -7.72
N ILE A 297 -7.99 -60.15 -6.86
CA ILE A 297 -6.58 -60.17 -7.31
C ILE A 297 -6.28 -61.36 -8.25
N PRO A 298 -6.66 -62.62 -7.92
CA PRO A 298 -6.44 -63.74 -8.83
C PRO A 298 -7.21 -63.63 -10.16
N ALA A 299 -8.26 -62.81 -10.21
CA ALA A 299 -9.06 -62.61 -11.42
C ALA A 299 -8.49 -61.56 -12.36
N VAL A 300 -7.57 -60.71 -11.90
CA VAL A 300 -6.82 -59.77 -12.75
C VAL A 300 -5.79 -60.49 -13.63
N GLY A 301 -5.27 -61.64 -13.18
CA GLY A 301 -4.21 -62.37 -13.90
C GLY A 301 -2.82 -61.88 -13.55
N THR A 302 -2.03 -61.50 -14.55
CA THR A 302 -0.67 -60.96 -14.36
C THR A 302 -0.76 -59.46 -14.06
N PRO A 303 -0.41 -58.97 -12.85
CA PRO A 303 -0.48 -57.55 -12.55
C PRO A 303 0.38 -56.69 -13.50
N HIS A 304 -0.14 -55.52 -13.87
CA HIS A 304 0.51 -54.52 -14.73
C HIS A 304 0.80 -54.99 -16.17
N VAL A 305 0.21 -56.10 -16.60
CA VAL A 305 0.38 -56.66 -17.93
C VAL A 305 -0.97 -57.09 -18.46
N ASN A 306 -1.51 -56.33 -19.42
CA ASN A 306 -2.69 -56.75 -20.15
C ASN A 306 -2.35 -57.89 -21.13
N ASP A 307 -2.42 -59.13 -20.67
CA ASP A 307 -2.07 -60.34 -21.41
C ASP A 307 -3.28 -61.23 -21.75
N GLY A 308 -4.47 -60.87 -21.28
CA GLY A 308 -5.71 -61.62 -21.47
C GLY A 308 -5.85 -62.80 -20.50
N ASP A 309 -5.02 -62.89 -19.46
CA ASP A 309 -5.15 -63.89 -18.40
C ASP A 309 -6.05 -63.35 -17.27
N GLY A 310 -7.10 -64.08 -16.91
CA GLY A 310 -8.09 -63.63 -15.91
C GLY A 310 -9.32 -62.94 -16.50
N GLU A 311 -10.42 -62.92 -15.72
CA GLU A 311 -11.69 -62.32 -16.16
C GLU A 311 -11.77 -60.81 -15.93
N LEU A 312 -10.83 -60.25 -15.17
CA LEU A 312 -10.66 -58.81 -14.92
C LEU A 312 -9.41 -58.24 -15.61
N ASP A 313 -8.77 -58.97 -16.52
CA ASP A 313 -7.62 -58.49 -17.29
C ASP A 313 -7.90 -57.17 -18.01
N GLY A 314 -7.02 -56.19 -17.84
CA GLY A 314 -7.15 -54.84 -18.37
C GLY A 314 -8.00 -53.90 -17.53
N THR A 315 -8.47 -54.34 -16.37
CA THR A 315 -9.26 -53.49 -15.49
C THR A 315 -8.43 -52.38 -14.84
N PHE A 316 -9.12 -51.35 -14.34
CA PHE A 316 -8.54 -50.34 -13.47
C PHE A 316 -9.08 -50.41 -12.04
N TYR A 317 -9.82 -51.47 -11.68
CA TYR A 317 -10.59 -51.56 -10.43
C TYR A 317 -9.73 -51.71 -9.16
N LEU A 318 -8.48 -52.16 -9.28
CA LEU A 318 -7.56 -52.40 -8.16
C LEU A 318 -6.32 -51.50 -8.22
N ASP A 319 -6.34 -50.49 -9.09
CA ASP A 319 -5.14 -49.75 -9.44
C ASP A 319 -4.72 -48.75 -8.36
N THR A 320 -3.42 -48.70 -8.12
CA THR A 320 -2.75 -47.69 -7.32
C THR A 320 -1.74 -47.00 -8.22
N HIS A 321 -2.06 -45.79 -8.68
CA HIS A 321 -1.20 -45.04 -9.59
C HIS A 321 -0.44 -43.92 -8.89
N LEU A 322 0.72 -43.60 -9.44
CA LEU A 322 1.56 -42.47 -9.09
C LEU A 322 1.57 -41.52 -10.31
N ASN A 323 1.02 -40.33 -10.14
CA ASN A 323 0.88 -39.33 -11.21
C ASN A 323 1.54 -38.01 -10.77
N GLY A 324 2.84 -37.89 -10.99
CA GLY A 324 3.63 -36.83 -10.38
C GLY A 324 3.67 -37.01 -8.86
N ASP A 325 3.19 -36.01 -8.15
CA ASP A 325 3.15 -35.95 -6.68
C ASP A 325 1.78 -36.41 -6.12
N THR A 326 0.94 -37.03 -6.97
CA THR A 326 -0.41 -37.49 -6.58
C THR A 326 -0.48 -39.02 -6.56
N VAL A 327 -1.08 -39.57 -5.50
CA VAL A 327 -1.45 -40.99 -5.39
C VAL A 327 -2.90 -41.17 -5.82
N VAL A 328 -3.18 -42.11 -6.72
CA VAL A 328 -4.54 -42.44 -7.19
C VAL A 328 -4.91 -43.83 -6.71
N LEU A 329 -6.04 -43.96 -6.02
CA LEU A 329 -6.56 -45.22 -5.51
C LEU A 329 -7.89 -45.55 -6.19
N ASN A 330 -7.94 -46.69 -6.88
CA ASN A 330 -9.18 -47.25 -7.40
C ASN A 330 -9.66 -48.41 -6.54
N SER A 331 -10.98 -48.51 -6.37
CA SER A 331 -11.60 -49.60 -5.64
C SER A 331 -12.92 -50.01 -6.29
N SER A 332 -13.24 -51.31 -6.20
CA SER A 332 -14.50 -51.93 -6.60
C SER A 332 -14.75 -53.16 -5.73
N MET A 333 -16.01 -53.57 -5.57
CA MET A 333 -16.42 -54.82 -4.92
C MET A 333 -15.68 -55.09 -3.58
N ASP A 334 -15.71 -54.11 -2.68
CA ASP A 334 -15.10 -54.11 -1.34
C ASP A 334 -13.57 -54.31 -1.30
N TYR A 335 -12.87 -54.19 -2.45
CA TYR A 335 -11.42 -54.21 -2.45
C TYR A 335 -10.88 -52.99 -1.74
N ARG A 336 -10.21 -53.16 -0.60
CA ARG A 336 -9.57 -52.04 0.08
C ARG A 336 -8.25 -51.76 -0.61
N ASN A 337 -8.09 -50.54 -1.11
CA ASN A 337 -6.87 -50.07 -1.74
C ASN A 337 -6.30 -48.90 -0.94
N GLY A 338 -5.04 -48.95 -0.55
CA GLY A 338 -4.48 -47.91 0.30
C GLY A 338 -2.97 -48.00 0.45
N LEU A 339 -2.40 -47.07 1.20
CA LEU A 339 -0.98 -47.08 1.55
C LEU A 339 -0.81 -47.01 3.06
N LYS A 340 0.36 -47.48 3.51
CA LYS A 340 0.79 -47.38 4.90
C LYS A 340 2.26 -47.01 4.99
N GLN A 341 2.62 -46.39 6.11
CA GLN A 341 3.99 -46.18 6.53
C GLN A 341 4.12 -46.49 8.03
N GLU A 342 5.16 -47.23 8.38
CA GLU A 342 5.40 -47.71 9.74
C GLU A 342 6.41 -46.82 10.48
N ASP A 343 6.20 -46.64 11.78
CA ASP A 343 7.13 -45.95 12.70
C ASP A 343 7.55 -44.53 12.25
N ILE A 344 6.57 -43.71 11.83
CA ILE A 344 6.78 -42.35 11.30
C ILE A 344 7.45 -41.39 12.29
N LEU A 345 7.35 -41.66 13.60
CA LEU A 345 7.91 -40.82 14.66
C LEU A 345 9.27 -41.32 15.18
N ASN A 346 9.92 -42.25 14.49
CA ASN A 346 11.22 -42.76 14.92
C ASN A 346 12.29 -41.67 14.89
N GLY A 347 12.87 -41.35 16.05
CA GLY A 347 13.87 -40.30 16.19
C GLY A 347 13.31 -38.87 16.15
N VAL A 348 11.99 -38.70 16.07
CA VAL A 348 11.32 -37.40 16.13
C VAL A 348 11.13 -37.00 17.59
N ALA A 349 11.49 -35.76 17.95
CA ALA A 349 11.18 -35.19 19.26
C ALA A 349 9.80 -34.50 19.19
N ILE A 350 8.86 -34.95 20.02
CA ILE A 350 7.53 -34.35 20.14
C ILE A 350 7.53 -33.35 21.30
N ASP A 351 7.08 -32.13 21.04
CA ASP A 351 6.83 -31.13 22.08
C ASP A 351 5.49 -31.45 22.75
N SER A 352 5.51 -31.69 24.07
CA SER A 352 4.30 -32.03 24.82
C SER A 352 3.32 -30.86 24.93
N ASP A 353 3.80 -29.63 24.78
CA ASP A 353 3.01 -28.42 25.00
C ASP A 353 2.42 -27.87 23.68
N ALA A 354 2.82 -28.43 22.53
CA ALA A 354 2.32 -28.05 21.21
C ALA A 354 0.99 -28.74 20.85
N THR A 355 0.27 -28.19 19.87
CA THR A 355 -0.82 -28.88 19.16
C THR A 355 -0.30 -29.37 17.80
N TYR A 356 -0.67 -30.57 17.39
CA TYR A 356 -0.35 -31.11 16.07
C TYR A 356 -1.61 -31.22 15.22
N GLN A 357 -1.49 -30.97 13.93
CA GLN A 357 -2.54 -31.21 12.93
C GLN A 357 -2.16 -32.40 12.06
N PHE A 358 -3.09 -33.36 11.97
CA PHE A 358 -3.05 -34.45 11.01
C PHE A 358 -3.99 -34.11 9.85
N VAL A 359 -3.40 -33.87 8.68
CA VAL A 359 -4.05 -33.26 7.52
C VAL A 359 -3.97 -34.21 6.34
N THR A 360 -5.05 -34.33 5.57
CA THR A 360 -5.08 -35.08 4.32
C THR A 360 -5.75 -34.24 3.24
N ASP A 361 -5.03 -33.93 2.16
CA ASP A 361 -5.59 -33.29 0.98
C ASP A 361 -5.89 -34.33 -0.08
N LEU A 362 -7.17 -34.46 -0.42
CA LEU A 362 -7.68 -35.46 -1.34
C LEU A 362 -8.84 -34.90 -2.16
N LEU A 363 -9.06 -35.48 -3.33
CA LEU A 363 -10.22 -35.20 -4.15
C LEU A 363 -10.85 -36.48 -4.69
N ASP A 364 -12.16 -36.40 -4.91
CA ASP A 364 -12.92 -37.34 -5.71
C ASP A 364 -13.10 -36.75 -7.11
N PRO A 365 -12.49 -37.35 -8.15
CA PRO A 365 -12.57 -36.86 -9.53
C PRO A 365 -13.93 -37.18 -10.19
N SER A 366 -14.95 -37.55 -9.42
CA SER A 366 -16.36 -37.81 -9.79
C SER A 366 -16.63 -39.15 -10.49
N TRP A 367 -15.83 -40.19 -10.21
CA TRP A 367 -16.05 -41.55 -10.73
C TRP A 367 -16.77 -42.42 -9.71
N ASN A 368 -17.98 -42.87 -10.06
CA ASN A 368 -18.93 -43.66 -9.27
C ASN A 368 -18.86 -43.41 -7.75
N SER A 369 -19.04 -42.14 -7.36
CA SER A 369 -18.74 -41.72 -6.00
C SER A 369 -19.75 -42.20 -4.97
N SER A 370 -21.02 -42.49 -5.29
CA SER A 370 -22.07 -42.68 -4.27
C SER A 370 -21.83 -43.80 -3.26
N GLU A 371 -20.97 -44.76 -3.63
CA GLU A 371 -20.66 -46.01 -2.91
C GLU A 371 -19.22 -46.02 -2.34
N SER A 372 -18.56 -44.86 -2.29
CA SER A 372 -17.18 -44.75 -1.81
C SER A 372 -17.06 -44.39 -0.32
N ALA A 373 -16.00 -44.92 0.30
CA ALA A 373 -15.53 -44.46 1.59
C ALA A 373 -13.98 -44.41 1.60
N PHE A 374 -13.46 -43.29 2.06
CA PHE A 374 -12.05 -43.08 2.34
C PHE A 374 -11.82 -43.04 3.85
N THR A 375 -10.78 -43.73 4.32
CA THR A 375 -10.40 -43.78 5.73
C THR A 375 -8.92 -43.48 5.88
N VAL A 376 -8.55 -42.58 6.79
CA VAL A 376 -7.17 -42.25 7.13
C VAL A 376 -7.00 -42.16 8.65
N ALA A 377 -5.90 -42.66 9.19
CA ALA A 377 -5.63 -42.66 10.62
C ALA A 377 -4.14 -42.73 10.95
N LEU A 378 -3.76 -42.22 12.12
CA LEU A 378 -2.55 -42.65 12.79
C LEU A 378 -2.87 -43.89 13.62
N THR A 379 -2.05 -44.94 13.54
CA THR A 379 -2.26 -46.19 14.32
C THR A 379 -1.05 -46.48 15.19
N THR A 380 -1.26 -47.27 16.25
CA THR A 380 -0.19 -47.68 17.18
C THR A 380 0.09 -49.17 17.08
N GLY A 381 1.35 -49.56 17.25
CA GLY A 381 1.76 -50.97 17.30
C GLY A 381 2.41 -51.46 16.02
N SER A 382 2.63 -52.77 15.91
CA SER A 382 3.40 -53.37 14.81
C SER A 382 2.66 -54.54 14.18
N GLY A 383 3.11 -55.00 13.00
CA GLY A 383 2.49 -56.12 12.30
C GLY A 383 1.06 -55.80 11.86
N SER A 384 0.09 -56.60 12.28
CA SER A 384 -1.32 -56.40 11.93
C SER A 384 -1.93 -55.14 12.56
N ASP A 385 -1.33 -54.62 13.63
CA ASP A 385 -1.85 -53.44 14.32
C ASP A 385 -1.69 -52.16 13.47
N VAL A 386 -0.69 -52.14 12.58
CA VAL A 386 -0.39 -51.02 11.66
C VAL A 386 -1.61 -50.67 10.82
N THR A 387 -2.35 -51.68 10.36
CA THR A 387 -3.46 -51.49 9.41
C THR A 387 -4.83 -51.61 10.07
N ASN A 388 -4.88 -51.90 11.37
CA ASN A 388 -6.12 -52.04 12.11
C ASN A 388 -6.57 -50.67 12.63
N THR A 389 -7.59 -50.08 12.01
CA THR A 389 -8.14 -48.77 12.40
C THR A 389 -8.77 -48.77 13.81
N ALA A 390 -9.03 -49.94 14.40
CA ALA A 390 -9.42 -50.03 15.82
C ALA A 390 -8.27 -49.64 16.77
N ASN A 391 -7.02 -49.65 16.30
CA ASN A 391 -5.84 -49.16 17.01
C ASN A 391 -5.49 -47.71 16.63
N ALA A 392 -6.44 -46.97 16.05
CA ALA A 392 -6.21 -45.57 15.73
C ALA A 392 -5.91 -44.78 17.00
N VAL A 393 -4.93 -43.87 16.90
CA VAL A 393 -4.67 -42.87 17.92
C VAL A 393 -5.95 -42.05 18.11
N ALA A 394 -6.34 -41.83 19.36
CA ALA A 394 -7.59 -41.14 19.68
C ALA A 394 -7.66 -39.78 18.98
N GLY A 395 -8.79 -39.51 18.29
CA GLY A 395 -9.01 -38.26 17.57
C GLY A 395 -8.42 -38.20 16.14
N THR A 396 -7.65 -39.20 15.72
CA THR A 396 -6.94 -39.18 14.41
C THR A 396 -7.67 -39.87 13.27
N LEU A 397 -8.65 -40.72 13.60
CA LEU A 397 -9.41 -41.47 12.60
C LEU A 397 -10.36 -40.53 11.86
N GLN A 398 -10.10 -40.34 10.57
CA GLN A 398 -10.97 -39.62 9.66
C GLN A 398 -11.62 -40.62 8.71
N GLN A 399 -12.94 -40.57 8.62
CA GLN A 399 -13.71 -41.42 7.71
C GLN A 399 -14.63 -40.53 6.87
N LEU A 400 -14.30 -40.41 5.58
CA LEU A 400 -15.04 -39.62 4.62
C LEU A 400 -15.85 -40.55 3.73
N VAL A 401 -17.16 -40.39 3.75
CA VAL A 401 -18.05 -41.07 2.79
C VAL A 401 -18.20 -40.22 1.53
N SER A 402 -18.67 -40.83 0.45
CA SER A 402 -18.95 -40.20 -0.84
C SER A 402 -19.44 -38.75 -0.82
N THR A 403 -20.44 -38.43 -0.01
CA THR A 403 -21.02 -37.08 0.08
C THR A 403 -20.13 -36.04 0.75
N ALA A 404 -19.05 -36.48 1.40
CA ALA A 404 -18.10 -35.64 2.14
C ALA A 404 -16.72 -35.57 1.46
N LEU A 405 -16.51 -36.28 0.35
CA LEU A 405 -15.25 -36.18 -0.40
C LEU A 405 -15.17 -34.85 -1.16
N PRO A 406 -14.05 -34.11 -1.08
CA PRO A 406 -13.87 -32.86 -1.81
C PRO A 406 -13.86 -33.07 -3.32
N SER A 407 -14.38 -32.12 -4.09
CA SER A 407 -14.33 -32.14 -5.57
C SER A 407 -13.05 -31.51 -6.14
N SER A 408 -12.18 -30.98 -5.29
CA SER A 408 -10.92 -30.31 -5.64
C SER A 408 -9.96 -30.32 -4.45
N PHE A 409 -8.66 -30.30 -4.72
CA PHE A 409 -7.63 -30.05 -3.70
C PHE A 409 -7.75 -28.64 -3.09
N GLY A 410 -7.05 -28.40 -1.97
CA GLY A 410 -7.05 -27.11 -1.27
C GLY A 410 -8.18 -26.96 -0.25
N SER A 411 -8.89 -28.05 0.08
CA SER A 411 -9.84 -28.10 1.19
C SER A 411 -9.59 -29.37 2.02
N PRO A 412 -8.41 -29.47 2.64
CA PRO A 412 -7.98 -30.70 3.26
C PRO A 412 -8.81 -31.05 4.49
N ALA A 413 -8.95 -32.35 4.75
CA ALA A 413 -9.53 -32.85 5.98
C ALA A 413 -8.45 -32.84 7.08
N ALA A 414 -8.73 -32.18 8.20
CA ALA A 414 -7.77 -31.97 9.28
C ALA A 414 -8.37 -32.34 10.64
N VAL A 415 -7.55 -32.95 11.50
CA VAL A 415 -7.86 -33.22 12.90
C VAL A 415 -6.69 -32.83 13.79
N SER A 416 -6.99 -32.29 14.98
CA SER A 416 -5.97 -31.86 15.95
C SER A 416 -5.69 -32.94 16.99
N ILE A 417 -4.42 -33.04 17.40
CA ILE A 417 -3.92 -33.96 18.42
C ILE A 417 -3.04 -33.15 19.37
N SER A 418 -3.18 -33.32 20.68
CA SER A 418 -2.27 -32.66 21.63
C SER A 418 -0.87 -33.30 21.56
N GLY A 419 0.17 -32.49 21.72
CA GLY A 419 1.56 -32.96 21.79
C GLY A 419 1.76 -33.96 22.92
N ALA A 420 1.11 -33.75 24.07
CA ALA A 420 1.12 -34.69 25.19
C ALA A 420 0.55 -36.08 24.82
N ASP A 421 -0.58 -36.13 24.10
CA ASP A 421 -1.17 -37.40 23.65
C ASP A 421 -0.29 -38.08 22.59
N LEU A 422 0.23 -37.31 21.64
CA LEU A 422 1.11 -37.82 20.59
C LEU A 422 2.41 -38.39 21.18
N LEU A 423 3.02 -37.69 22.15
CA LEU A 423 4.20 -38.13 22.88
C LEU A 423 3.92 -39.38 23.73
N ALA A 424 2.78 -39.43 24.42
CA ALA A 424 2.39 -40.60 25.22
C ALA A 424 2.22 -41.84 24.34
N VAL A 425 1.65 -41.67 23.16
CA VAL A 425 1.48 -42.73 22.16
C VAL A 425 2.82 -43.17 21.58
N GLN A 426 3.69 -42.22 21.20
CA GLN A 426 5.07 -42.51 20.75
C GLN A 426 5.86 -43.29 21.81
N GLY A 427 5.69 -42.94 23.09
CA GLY A 427 6.32 -43.66 24.21
C GLY A 427 5.77 -45.07 24.45
N SER A 428 4.60 -45.40 23.90
CA SER A 428 3.93 -46.69 24.06
C SER A 428 4.26 -47.70 22.95
N GLY A 429 4.80 -47.22 21.82
CA GLY A 429 5.17 -48.05 20.66
C GLY A 429 5.29 -47.24 19.37
N PRO A 430 5.60 -47.91 18.24
CA PRO A 430 5.68 -47.24 16.94
C PRO A 430 4.32 -46.63 16.56
N VAL A 431 4.38 -45.42 16.01
CA VAL A 431 3.24 -44.71 15.43
C VAL A 431 3.33 -44.86 13.93
N ASN A 432 2.23 -45.27 13.30
CA ASN A 432 2.15 -45.53 11.87
C ASN A 432 1.09 -44.61 11.26
N VAL A 433 1.11 -44.47 9.94
CA VAL A 433 0.01 -43.86 9.18
C VAL A 433 -0.55 -44.88 8.20
N ILE A 434 -1.87 -44.89 8.07
CA ILE A 434 -2.58 -45.67 7.07
C ILE A 434 -3.68 -44.81 6.45
N PHE A 435 -3.85 -44.95 5.15
CA PHE A 435 -5.09 -44.57 4.48
C PHE A 435 -5.54 -45.65 3.51
N ASN A 436 -6.85 -45.75 3.30
CA ASN A 436 -7.44 -46.65 2.33
C ASN A 436 -8.75 -46.10 1.77
N HIS A 437 -9.06 -46.54 0.56
CA HIS A 437 -10.26 -46.28 -0.19
C HIS A 437 -10.99 -47.59 -0.45
N VAL A 438 -12.31 -47.59 -0.30
CA VAL A 438 -13.17 -48.74 -0.57
C VAL A 438 -14.43 -48.29 -1.32
N CYS A 439 -14.84 -49.12 -2.28
CA CYS A 439 -16.09 -49.00 -3.00
C CYS A 439 -16.82 -50.34 -2.97
N ASP A 440 -18.08 -50.35 -2.55
CA ASP A 440 -18.89 -51.57 -2.44
C ASP A 440 -19.68 -51.90 -3.72
N ALA A 441 -19.45 -51.15 -4.81
CA ALA A 441 -20.07 -51.38 -6.10
C ALA A 441 -19.77 -52.80 -6.63
N GLU A 442 -20.83 -53.60 -6.82
CA GLU A 442 -20.71 -54.96 -7.34
C GLU A 442 -20.27 -54.97 -8.82
N ILE A 443 -19.34 -55.86 -9.18
CA ILE A 443 -19.00 -56.13 -10.58
C ILE A 443 -20.01 -57.16 -11.14
N PRO A 444 -20.86 -56.79 -12.12
CA PRO A 444 -21.89 -57.70 -12.63
C PRO A 444 -21.31 -58.99 -13.20
N GLY A 445 -21.81 -60.12 -12.72
CA GLY A 445 -21.41 -61.45 -13.18
C GLY A 445 -20.12 -61.99 -12.57
N PHE A 446 -19.48 -61.25 -11.64
CA PHE A 446 -18.30 -61.75 -10.93
C PHE A 446 -18.68 -62.69 -9.76
N PRO A 447 -17.99 -63.82 -9.55
CA PRO A 447 -16.96 -64.40 -10.41
C PRO A 447 -17.54 -65.29 -11.53
N GLY A 448 -16.78 -65.45 -12.63
CA GLY A 448 -16.98 -66.45 -13.69
C GLY A 448 -17.88 -66.04 -14.86
N GLY A 449 -18.28 -64.78 -14.94
CA GLY A 449 -19.28 -64.29 -15.90
C GLY A 449 -19.22 -62.80 -16.22
N VAL A 450 -18.11 -62.13 -15.90
CA VAL A 450 -17.94 -60.70 -16.18
C VAL A 450 -18.02 -60.45 -17.69
N ALA A 451 -18.91 -59.55 -18.12
CA ALA A 451 -19.01 -59.18 -19.52
C ALA A 451 -17.84 -58.28 -19.93
N SER A 452 -17.37 -58.37 -21.17
CA SER A 452 -16.19 -57.60 -21.62
C SER A 452 -16.34 -56.07 -21.48
N ASN A 453 -17.57 -55.54 -21.53
CA ASN A 453 -17.86 -54.12 -21.28
C ASN A 453 -17.76 -53.74 -19.80
N ASP A 454 -17.90 -54.69 -18.88
CA ASP A 454 -17.88 -54.49 -17.43
C ASP A 454 -16.48 -54.66 -16.83
N VAL A 455 -15.44 -54.94 -17.64
CA VAL A 455 -14.04 -54.98 -17.19
C VAL A 455 -13.43 -53.58 -17.07
N LYS A 456 -13.97 -52.60 -17.81
CA LYS A 456 -13.47 -51.22 -17.90
C LYS A 456 -14.56 -50.17 -17.67
N ASN A 457 -15.62 -50.54 -16.95
CA ASN A 457 -16.77 -49.69 -16.75
C ASN A 457 -16.52 -48.73 -15.59
N ILE A 458 -16.38 -47.44 -15.90
CA ILE A 458 -16.18 -46.38 -14.89
C ILE A 458 -17.32 -46.28 -13.86
N ALA A 459 -18.50 -46.85 -14.16
CA ALA A 459 -19.63 -46.88 -13.23
C ALA A 459 -19.51 -48.00 -12.18
N LEU A 460 -18.48 -48.84 -12.22
CA LEU A 460 -18.28 -49.95 -11.27
C LEU A 460 -17.09 -49.73 -10.34
N VAL A 461 -16.49 -48.54 -10.38
CA VAL A 461 -15.24 -48.24 -9.67
C VAL A 461 -15.28 -46.82 -9.17
N SER A 462 -14.87 -46.65 -7.93
CA SER A 462 -14.62 -45.33 -7.38
C SER A 462 -13.13 -45.04 -7.36
N GLN A 463 -12.77 -43.79 -7.62
CA GLN A 463 -11.41 -43.30 -7.57
C GLN A 463 -11.29 -42.20 -6.51
N VAL A 464 -10.19 -42.20 -5.76
CA VAL A 464 -9.76 -41.06 -4.93
C VAL A 464 -8.35 -40.70 -5.34
N GLN A 465 -8.05 -39.41 -5.38
CA GLN A 465 -6.71 -38.88 -5.60
C GLN A 465 -6.24 -38.17 -4.33
N LEU A 466 -5.01 -38.43 -3.90
CA LEU A 466 -4.38 -37.81 -2.73
C LEU A 466 -3.20 -36.98 -3.19
N ASP A 467 -3.20 -35.71 -2.78
CA ASP A 467 -2.08 -34.80 -3.00
C ASP A 467 -1.10 -34.87 -1.82
N SER A 468 -1.61 -34.96 -0.59
CA SER A 468 -0.75 -35.09 0.58
C SER A 468 -1.43 -35.72 1.79
N VAL A 469 -0.59 -36.31 2.66
CA VAL A 469 -0.90 -36.69 4.04
C VAL A 469 0.21 -36.13 4.92
N SER A 470 -0.14 -35.24 5.84
CA SER A 470 0.84 -34.58 6.70
C SER A 470 0.47 -34.61 8.17
N LEU A 471 1.50 -34.60 9.02
CA LEU A 471 1.40 -34.40 10.45
C LEU A 471 2.40 -33.32 10.83
N HIS A 472 1.95 -32.17 11.30
CA HIS A 472 2.84 -31.07 11.64
C HIS A 472 2.40 -30.37 12.93
N ALA A 473 3.34 -29.75 13.62
CA ALA A 473 3.01 -28.87 14.73
C ALA A 473 2.26 -27.64 14.19
N VAL A 474 1.15 -27.30 14.82
CA VAL A 474 0.49 -26.01 14.65
C VAL A 474 1.32 -25.01 15.44
N ILE A 475 1.94 -24.08 14.74
CA ILE A 475 2.60 -22.94 15.38
C ILE A 475 1.50 -21.90 15.54
N GLU A 476 0.98 -21.79 16.76
CA GLU A 476 0.04 -20.71 17.07
C GLU A 476 0.84 -19.42 17.12
N ALA A 477 0.64 -18.56 16.12
CA ALA A 477 1.19 -17.22 16.11
C ALA A 477 0.69 -16.50 17.37
N GLN A 478 1.63 -16.01 18.18
CA GLN A 478 1.30 -15.20 19.34
C GLN A 478 0.83 -13.81 18.87
N GLU A 479 0.11 -13.09 19.72
CA GLU A 479 -0.18 -11.68 19.44
C GLU A 479 1.15 -10.94 19.21
N GLY A 480 1.30 -10.28 18.06
CA GLY A 480 2.54 -9.61 17.64
C GLY A 480 3.50 -10.45 16.79
N ASP A 481 3.27 -11.75 16.61
CA ASP A 481 4.04 -12.64 15.70
C ASP A 481 3.45 -12.51 14.29
N LEU A 482 3.83 -11.44 13.60
CA LEU A 482 3.27 -11.00 12.33
C LEU A 482 3.86 -11.77 11.14
N ASN A 483 5.09 -12.25 11.27
CA ASN A 483 5.73 -13.10 10.25
C ASN A 483 5.32 -14.58 10.39
N LYS A 484 4.63 -14.92 11.50
CA LYS A 484 4.06 -16.22 11.88
C LYS A 484 5.10 -17.31 12.14
N ASP A 485 6.32 -16.97 12.52
CA ASP A 485 7.42 -17.93 12.74
C ASP A 485 7.40 -18.61 14.12
N GLY A 486 6.43 -18.25 14.95
CA GLY A 486 6.23 -18.78 16.29
C GLY A 486 6.92 -17.97 17.38
N VAL A 487 7.62 -16.89 17.03
CA VAL A 487 8.37 -16.06 17.97
C VAL A 487 8.11 -14.59 17.67
N VAL A 488 7.50 -13.87 18.63
CA VAL A 488 7.41 -12.41 18.55
C VAL A 488 8.80 -11.81 18.73
N ASP A 489 9.39 -11.19 17.71
CA ASP A 489 10.69 -10.52 17.81
C ASP A 489 10.87 -9.31 16.87
N GLN A 490 12.11 -8.81 16.75
CA GLN A 490 12.40 -7.62 15.95
C GLN A 490 12.03 -7.79 14.47
N ASP A 491 12.04 -9.01 13.93
CA ASP A 491 11.65 -9.26 12.55
C ASP A 491 10.15 -8.97 12.34
N ASP A 492 9.30 -9.17 13.36
CA ASP A 492 7.89 -8.77 13.32
C ASP A 492 7.71 -7.26 13.37
N ALA A 493 8.47 -6.58 14.23
CA ALA A 493 8.44 -5.13 14.33
C ALA A 493 8.92 -4.47 13.02
N ASP A 494 9.93 -5.04 12.38
CA ASP A 494 10.45 -4.60 11.09
C ASP A 494 9.46 -4.87 9.96
N LEU A 495 8.78 -6.03 9.99
CA LEU A 495 7.70 -6.34 9.07
C LEU A 495 6.53 -5.36 9.21
N ALA A 496 6.08 -5.09 10.44
CA ALA A 496 5.05 -4.11 10.72
C ALA A 496 5.45 -2.72 10.19
N GLN A 497 6.67 -2.28 10.49
CA GLN A 497 7.18 -1.00 9.98
C GLN A 497 7.20 -0.95 8.45
N ASN A 498 7.67 -2.02 7.79
CA ASN A 498 7.69 -2.09 6.33
C ASN A 498 6.27 -2.00 5.73
N TYR A 499 5.27 -2.64 6.37
CA TYR A 499 3.88 -2.57 5.91
C TYR A 499 3.27 -1.20 6.17
N LEU A 500 3.58 -0.57 7.31
CA LEU A 500 3.15 0.79 7.64
C LEU A 500 3.65 1.77 6.57
N ASP A 501 4.92 1.62 6.17
CA ASP A 501 5.58 2.43 5.14
C ASP A 501 5.14 2.07 3.70
N GLY A 502 4.29 1.06 3.53
CA GLY A 502 3.67 0.72 2.26
C GLY A 502 4.41 -0.32 1.42
N ASN A 503 5.47 -0.95 1.94
CA ASN A 503 6.27 -1.97 1.25
C ASN A 503 6.70 -1.54 -0.17
N GLY A 504 7.20 -0.31 -0.29
CA GLY A 504 7.59 0.32 -1.55
C GLY A 504 6.44 0.92 -2.39
N GLY A 505 5.20 0.91 -1.88
CA GLY A 505 4.01 1.52 -2.48
C GLY A 505 3.38 2.61 -1.60
N LEU A 506 2.06 2.80 -1.73
CA LEU A 506 1.29 3.68 -0.83
C LEU A 506 1.34 3.16 0.61
N SER A 507 1.42 4.08 1.57
CA SER A 507 1.39 3.79 3.00
C SER A 507 0.13 3.01 3.39
N ALA A 508 0.18 2.28 4.51
CA ALA A 508 -1.00 1.59 5.01
C ALA A 508 -2.16 2.56 5.30
N ALA A 509 -1.86 3.76 5.80
CA ALA A 509 -2.86 4.79 6.08
C ALA A 509 -3.56 5.27 4.80
N ASP A 510 -2.80 5.51 3.72
CA ASP A 510 -3.37 5.97 2.44
C ASP A 510 -4.25 4.88 1.79
N ARG A 511 -3.82 3.60 1.85
CA ARG A 511 -4.62 2.48 1.33
C ARG A 511 -5.92 2.29 2.10
N GLN A 512 -5.86 2.34 3.43
CA GLN A 512 -7.05 2.27 4.29
C GLN A 512 -8.01 3.43 3.99
N ALA A 513 -7.50 4.67 3.91
CA ALA A 513 -8.31 5.84 3.60
C ALA A 513 -8.99 5.75 2.23
N ALA A 514 -8.31 5.20 1.22
CA ALA A 514 -8.88 5.02 -0.11
C ALA A 514 -10.01 3.98 -0.14
N LEU A 515 -9.83 2.81 0.50
CA LEU A 515 -10.88 1.80 0.63
C LEU A 515 -12.10 2.29 1.45
N ILE A 516 -11.85 3.08 2.49
CA ILE A 516 -12.91 3.74 3.26
C ILE A 516 -13.65 4.78 2.40
N GLY A 517 -12.91 5.53 1.57
CA GLY A 517 -13.48 6.44 0.56
C GLY A 517 -14.38 5.75 -0.45
N ASP A 518 -14.08 4.49 -0.78
CA ASP A 518 -14.89 3.61 -1.62
C ASP A 518 -16.10 2.98 -0.89
N GLY A 519 -16.27 3.28 0.39
CA GLY A 519 -17.43 2.91 1.19
C GLY A 519 -17.25 1.71 2.11
N MET A 520 -16.02 1.18 2.26
CA MET A 520 -15.71 0.16 3.27
C MET A 520 -15.68 0.76 4.69
N THR A 521 -16.01 -0.04 5.70
CA THR A 521 -15.68 0.28 7.09
C THR A 521 -14.19 0.10 7.36
N ALA A 522 -13.66 0.67 8.45
CA ALA A 522 -12.24 0.54 8.80
C ALA A 522 -11.81 -0.93 8.98
N ALA A 523 -12.63 -1.74 9.65
CA ALA A 523 -12.38 -3.17 9.81
C ALA A 523 -12.41 -3.95 8.48
N GLU A 524 -13.34 -3.60 7.56
CA GLU A 524 -13.37 -4.19 6.22
C GLU A 524 -12.14 -3.79 5.40
N ALA A 525 -11.67 -2.54 5.53
CA ALA A 525 -10.46 -2.06 4.86
C ALA A 525 -9.20 -2.78 5.38
N LEU A 526 -9.06 -2.97 6.69
CA LEU A 526 -7.98 -3.76 7.29
C LEU A 526 -7.97 -5.19 6.76
N ALA A 527 -9.13 -5.87 6.79
CA ALA A 527 -9.25 -7.23 6.30
C ALA A 527 -8.95 -7.34 4.80
N ALA A 528 -9.44 -6.39 3.99
CA ALA A 528 -9.17 -6.34 2.55
C ALA A 528 -7.68 -6.10 2.22
N LEU A 529 -6.92 -5.51 3.14
CA LEU A 529 -5.49 -5.26 3.00
C LEU A 529 -4.59 -6.34 3.63
N ASN A 530 -5.17 -7.38 4.23
CA ASN A 530 -4.46 -8.38 5.04
C ASN A 530 -3.72 -7.78 6.25
N LEU A 531 -4.32 -6.78 6.90
CA LEU A 531 -3.75 -6.05 8.03
C LEU A 531 -4.47 -6.31 9.36
N SER A 532 -5.44 -7.23 9.41
CA SER A 532 -6.20 -7.48 10.63
C SER A 532 -5.33 -7.92 11.82
N ASP A 533 -4.30 -8.73 11.58
CA ASP A 533 -3.38 -9.19 12.63
C ASP A 533 -2.38 -8.09 13.04
N PHE A 534 -2.31 -6.99 12.27
CA PHE A 534 -1.41 -5.85 12.53
C PHE A 534 -2.07 -4.76 13.39
N ASP A 535 -3.39 -4.83 13.67
CA ASP A 535 -4.12 -3.92 14.57
C ASP A 535 -4.01 -4.43 16.02
N ILE A 536 -2.82 -4.25 16.61
CA ILE A 536 -2.45 -4.82 17.92
C ILE A 536 -3.08 -4.03 19.07
N ASP A 537 -3.31 -2.73 18.92
CA ASP A 537 -3.97 -1.94 19.96
C ASP A 537 -5.51 -2.00 19.88
N GLY A 538 -6.06 -2.57 18.80
CA GLY A 538 -7.46 -2.87 18.61
C GLY A 538 -8.33 -1.64 18.35
N ASP A 539 -7.74 -0.56 17.85
CA ASP A 539 -8.45 0.68 17.55
C ASP A 539 -9.20 0.66 16.21
N GLY A 540 -9.00 -0.39 15.41
CA GLY A 540 -9.65 -0.58 14.12
C GLY A 540 -8.88 0.03 12.95
N SER A 541 -7.62 0.41 13.13
CA SER A 541 -6.74 0.93 12.09
C SER A 541 -5.30 0.51 12.28
N PHE A 542 -4.56 0.28 11.19
CA PHE A 542 -3.13 0.00 11.27
C PHE A 542 -2.30 1.30 11.19
N THR A 543 -1.61 1.63 12.28
CA THR A 543 -0.91 2.90 12.51
C THR A 543 0.49 2.71 13.15
N ALA A 544 1.16 3.81 13.49
CA ALA A 544 2.41 3.78 14.26
C ALA A 544 2.19 3.34 15.73
N GLY A 545 0.95 3.41 16.22
CA GLY A 545 0.57 2.87 17.54
C GLY A 545 0.79 1.36 17.57
N ASP A 546 0.32 0.66 16.54
CA ASP A 546 0.47 -0.78 16.40
C ASP A 546 1.92 -1.23 16.29
N VAL A 547 2.73 -0.56 15.47
CA VAL A 547 4.16 -0.87 15.38
C VAL A 547 4.84 -0.70 16.75
N THR A 548 4.42 0.30 17.54
CA THR A 548 4.89 0.47 18.91
C THR A 548 4.42 -0.65 19.82
N ALA A 549 3.18 -1.12 19.64
CA ALA A 549 2.62 -2.24 20.40
C ALA A 549 3.35 -3.56 20.08
N VAL A 550 3.63 -3.87 18.81
CA VAL A 550 4.46 -5.03 18.41
C VAL A 550 5.83 -4.96 19.08
N ARG A 551 6.53 -3.80 18.99
CA ARG A 551 7.83 -3.59 19.65
C ARG A 551 7.79 -3.71 21.18
N ALA A 552 6.63 -3.52 21.79
CA ALA A 552 6.47 -3.72 23.23
C ALA A 552 6.29 -5.21 23.60
N LEU A 553 5.86 -6.04 22.63
CA LEU A 553 5.71 -7.49 22.76
C LEU A 553 7.02 -8.22 22.44
N THR A 554 7.93 -7.62 21.67
CA THR A 554 9.24 -8.21 21.39
C THR A 554 10.05 -8.36 22.70
N PRO A 555 10.40 -9.59 23.12
CA PRO A 555 11.15 -9.82 24.34
C PRO A 555 12.57 -9.28 24.14
N TRP A 556 13.01 -8.47 25.09
CA TRP A 556 14.34 -7.88 25.09
C TRP A 556 15.43 -8.94 24.95
N LYS A 557 16.23 -8.85 23.88
CA LYS A 557 17.35 -9.76 23.66
C LYS A 557 18.58 -9.24 24.44
N LEU A 558 18.96 -9.96 25.50
CA LEU A 558 20.25 -9.83 26.17
C LEU A 558 21.11 -11.05 25.88
N LYS A 559 22.22 -10.84 25.18
CA LYS A 559 23.23 -11.86 24.90
C LYS A 559 24.45 -11.62 25.76
N MET A 560 24.86 -12.67 26.46
CA MET A 560 26.07 -12.66 27.29
C MET A 560 26.99 -13.78 26.82
N ALA A 561 28.24 -13.46 26.49
CA ALA A 561 29.21 -14.42 25.98
C ALA A 561 30.58 -14.23 26.65
N LEU A 562 31.36 -15.29 26.77
CA LEU A 562 32.76 -15.18 27.18
C LEU A 562 33.65 -14.97 25.96
N ASN A 563 34.41 -13.87 25.94
CA ASN A 563 35.45 -13.62 24.95
C ASN A 563 36.82 -13.77 25.60
N GLY A 564 37.32 -15.01 25.62
CA GLY A 564 38.50 -15.38 26.39
C GLY A 564 38.22 -15.37 27.90
N ALA A 565 38.92 -14.50 28.64
CA ALA A 565 38.73 -14.32 30.08
C ALA A 565 37.78 -13.16 30.44
N MET A 566 37.19 -12.49 29.44
CA MET A 566 36.29 -11.35 29.64
C MET A 566 34.85 -11.71 29.30
N ILE A 567 33.90 -11.06 29.96
CA ILE A 567 32.48 -11.13 29.66
C ILE A 567 32.17 -10.06 28.59
N GLY A 568 31.43 -10.46 27.57
CA GLY A 568 30.81 -9.61 26.58
C GLY A 568 29.30 -9.54 26.80
N PHE A 569 28.74 -8.35 26.73
CA PHE A 569 27.29 -8.11 26.73
C PHE A 569 26.89 -7.48 25.41
N GLU A 570 25.75 -7.90 24.89
CA GLU A 570 25.11 -7.35 23.71
C GLU A 570 23.61 -7.28 23.99
N TRP A 571 22.99 -6.12 23.83
CA TRP A 571 21.56 -5.93 24.10
C TRP A 571 20.94 -4.92 23.15
N GLU A 572 19.64 -5.04 22.94
CA GLU A 572 18.85 -4.09 22.15
C GLU A 572 18.77 -2.72 22.84
N SER A 573 18.98 -1.65 22.08
CA SER A 573 19.05 -0.30 22.61
C SER A 573 18.12 0.67 21.91
N THR A 574 17.38 1.43 22.69
CA THR A 574 16.43 2.47 22.27
C THR A 574 17.12 3.83 22.28
N GLU A 575 16.94 4.63 21.23
CA GLU A 575 17.50 5.99 21.15
C GLU A 575 17.08 6.85 22.36
N LEU A 576 17.97 7.75 22.81
CA LEU A 576 17.77 8.63 23.97
C LEU A 576 17.64 7.92 25.33
N LYS A 577 17.85 6.59 25.38
CA LYS A 577 17.95 5.82 26.62
C LYS A 577 19.41 5.61 27.03
N GLN A 578 19.57 5.28 28.30
CA GLN A 578 20.81 4.80 28.88
C GLN A 578 20.59 3.44 29.56
N TYR A 579 21.68 2.78 29.88
CA TYR A 579 21.72 1.41 30.34
C TYR A 579 22.70 1.25 31.47
N ASP A 580 22.29 0.50 32.48
CA ASP A 580 23.17 0.07 33.55
C ASP A 580 23.30 -1.44 33.55
N VAL A 581 24.53 -1.93 33.64
CA VAL A 581 24.77 -3.35 33.93
C VAL A 581 24.77 -3.49 35.44
N GLU A 582 23.80 -4.21 35.97
CA GLU A 582 23.70 -4.48 37.39
C GLU A 582 24.00 -5.94 37.68
N THR A 583 24.51 -6.20 38.88
CA THR A 583 24.79 -7.55 39.36
C THR A 583 24.13 -7.83 40.71
N CYS A 584 23.87 -9.10 40.97
CA CYS A 584 23.62 -9.63 42.31
C CYS A 584 24.27 -11.01 42.49
N THR A 585 24.36 -11.49 43.72
CA THR A 585 24.92 -12.82 44.03
C THR A 585 23.86 -13.89 44.30
N SER A 586 22.57 -13.54 44.30
CA SER A 586 21.45 -14.46 44.53
C SER A 586 20.17 -13.96 43.89
N LEU A 587 19.43 -14.86 43.22
CA LEU A 587 18.09 -14.59 42.68
C LEU A 587 16.96 -14.80 43.71
N GLU A 588 17.23 -15.43 44.86
CA GLU A 588 16.18 -15.66 45.89
C GLU A 588 15.79 -14.36 46.63
N ASN A 589 16.76 -13.45 46.81
CA ASN A 589 16.54 -12.13 47.40
C ASN A 589 17.52 -11.13 46.77
N PRO A 590 17.26 -10.72 45.52
CA PRO A 590 18.25 -10.01 44.74
C PRO A 590 18.41 -8.57 45.24
N VAL A 591 19.62 -8.25 45.68
CA VAL A 591 20.06 -6.87 45.91
C VAL A 591 20.91 -6.48 44.70
N TRP A 592 20.28 -5.85 43.73
CA TRP A 592 20.95 -5.40 42.51
C TRP A 592 21.76 -4.14 42.77
N THR A 593 23.02 -4.14 42.33
CA THR A 593 23.92 -2.99 42.39
C THR A 593 24.62 -2.82 41.05
N LYS A 594 24.96 -1.58 40.67
CA LYS A 594 25.75 -1.30 39.46
C LYS A 594 27.03 -2.15 39.46
N TYR A 595 27.31 -2.82 38.35
CA TYR A 595 28.44 -3.72 38.25
C TYR A 595 29.73 -2.92 38.17
N ASN A 596 30.69 -3.24 39.04
CA ASN A 596 32.03 -2.69 39.00
C ASN A 596 33.01 -3.85 38.96
N ASP A 597 33.83 -3.90 37.92
CA ASP A 597 34.76 -5.00 37.67
C ASP A 597 36.16 -4.77 38.28
N GLY A 598 36.29 -3.75 39.13
CA GLY A 598 37.54 -3.29 39.72
C GLY A 598 38.31 -2.27 38.86
N VAL A 599 37.92 -2.08 37.59
CA VAL A 599 38.51 -1.11 36.67
C VAL A 599 37.50 -0.02 36.30
N ALA A 600 36.26 -0.41 35.99
CA ALA A 600 35.17 0.48 35.62
C ALA A 600 33.87 0.11 36.34
N THR A 601 33.01 1.11 36.57
CA THR A 601 31.59 0.89 36.89
C THR A 601 30.81 0.97 35.58
N TYR A 602 30.00 -0.05 35.28
CA TYR A 602 29.19 -0.15 34.08
C TYR A 602 27.81 0.45 34.31
N GLU A 603 27.81 1.77 34.46
CA GLU A 603 26.60 2.57 34.59
C GLU A 603 26.54 3.61 33.47
N ASN A 604 25.35 4.15 33.20
CA ASN A 604 25.14 5.29 32.34
C ASN A 604 25.63 5.02 30.89
N ILE A 605 25.49 3.78 30.42
CA ILE A 605 25.91 3.30 29.10
C ILE A 605 24.86 3.66 28.08
N LEU A 606 25.26 3.96 26.86
CA LEU A 606 24.48 4.85 26.02
C LEU A 606 23.97 4.12 24.85
N ALA A 607 22.69 4.33 24.53
CA ALA A 607 22.12 3.79 23.32
C ALA A 607 23.09 4.04 22.17
N SER A 608 23.50 2.98 21.49
CA SER A 608 24.52 3.08 20.44
C SER A 608 24.04 3.90 19.23
N GLY A 609 22.73 4.14 19.13
CA GLY A 609 22.07 4.69 17.96
C GLY A 609 21.93 3.69 16.82
N THR A 610 22.41 2.44 16.99
CA THR A 610 22.33 1.39 15.97
C THR A 610 21.28 0.33 16.29
N GLY A 611 20.48 0.53 17.34
CA GLY A 611 19.53 -0.48 17.85
C GLY A 611 20.17 -1.56 18.72
N THR A 612 21.50 -1.61 18.85
CA THR A 612 22.20 -2.62 19.65
C THR A 612 23.42 -2.04 20.35
N ASN A 613 23.48 -2.20 21.66
CA ASN A 613 24.65 -1.90 22.48
C ASN A 613 25.58 -3.11 22.58
N THR A 614 26.88 -2.85 22.63
CA THR A 614 27.88 -3.90 22.88
C THR A 614 28.89 -3.43 23.92
N LEU A 615 29.18 -4.29 24.91
CA LEU A 615 30.29 -4.15 25.85
C LEU A 615 31.20 -5.36 25.69
N SER A 616 32.46 -5.14 25.30
CA SER A 616 33.39 -6.22 24.99
C SER A 616 34.71 -6.07 25.75
N ALA A 617 34.67 -5.96 27.08
CA ALA A 617 35.86 -5.96 27.93
C ALA A 617 35.51 -6.04 29.43
N VAL A 618 34.41 -6.71 29.78
CA VAL A 618 33.94 -6.71 31.16
C VAL A 618 34.70 -7.77 31.95
N LEU A 619 35.51 -7.38 32.93
CA LEU A 619 36.27 -8.35 33.71
C LEU A 619 35.31 -9.14 34.62
N PRO A 620 35.39 -10.48 34.63
CA PRO A 620 34.65 -11.27 35.59
C PRO A 620 35.25 -11.09 36.99
N ASP A 621 34.38 -11.05 37.97
CA ASP A 621 34.72 -11.26 39.37
C ASP A 621 34.91 -12.76 39.65
N ASP A 622 35.77 -13.13 40.61
CA ASP A 622 35.98 -14.52 41.06
C ASP A 622 34.73 -15.18 41.72
N SER A 623 33.65 -14.43 41.93
CA SER A 623 32.39 -14.89 42.51
C SER A 623 31.31 -15.16 41.46
N MET A 624 30.45 -16.13 41.75
CA MET A 624 29.26 -16.38 40.94
C MET A 624 28.31 -15.18 41.05
N ARG A 625 27.91 -14.67 39.90
CA ARG A 625 27.09 -13.47 39.78
C ARG A 625 25.98 -13.67 38.75
N PHE A 626 24.85 -13.02 39.00
CA PHE A 626 23.80 -12.80 38.03
C PHE A 626 23.91 -11.38 37.52
N PHE A 627 23.56 -11.17 36.25
CA PHE A 627 23.58 -9.86 35.61
C PHE A 627 22.18 -9.51 35.11
N ARG A 628 21.88 -8.22 35.10
CA ARG A 628 20.76 -7.65 34.34
C ARG A 628 21.21 -6.34 33.69
N VAL A 629 20.53 -5.95 32.63
CA VAL A 629 20.65 -4.62 32.05
C VAL A 629 19.38 -3.84 32.42
N VAL A 630 19.54 -2.63 32.93
CA VAL A 630 18.43 -1.73 33.28
C VAL A 630 18.41 -0.57 32.30
N GLU A 631 17.29 -0.34 31.63
CA GLU A 631 17.07 0.85 30.82
C GLU A 631 16.60 2.02 31.68
N GLU A 632 17.20 3.19 31.47
CA GLU A 632 16.79 4.45 32.10
C GLU A 632 16.69 5.56 31.03
N ALA A 633 15.98 6.65 31.34
CA ALA A 633 15.99 7.83 30.48
C ALA A 633 17.38 8.52 30.51
N GLY A 634 17.82 9.10 29.39
CA GLY A 634 19.07 9.88 29.35
C GLY A 634 19.08 11.06 30.35
N PRO A 635 20.27 11.57 30.75
CA PRO A 635 20.36 12.67 31.70
C PRO A 635 19.68 13.92 31.12
N THR A 636 18.61 14.34 31.80
CA THR A 636 17.80 15.49 31.41
C THR A 636 18.09 16.66 32.33
N SER A 637 18.40 17.82 31.77
CA SER A 637 18.63 19.07 32.51
C SER A 637 17.67 20.17 32.04
N PHE A 638 17.26 21.05 32.96
CA PHE A 638 16.35 22.16 32.67
C PHE A 638 17.11 23.48 32.73
N ILE A 639 17.10 24.21 31.62
CA ILE A 639 17.74 25.51 31.46
C ILE A 639 16.64 26.57 31.50
N SER A 640 16.70 27.46 32.50
CA SER A 640 15.65 28.46 32.72
C SER A 640 15.64 29.50 31.61
N VAL A 641 14.44 29.91 31.18
CA VAL A 641 14.19 31.07 30.33
C VAL A 641 13.60 32.18 31.20
N GLU A 642 14.26 33.32 31.29
CA GLU A 642 13.81 34.43 32.12
C GLU A 642 12.66 35.19 31.43
N SER A 643 11.62 35.55 32.20
CA SER A 643 10.47 36.31 31.69
C SER A 643 9.79 35.66 30.46
N GLY A 644 9.72 34.33 30.42
CA GLY A 644 9.07 33.58 29.33
C GLY A 644 7.55 33.80 29.18
N SER A 645 6.89 34.22 30.26
CA SER A 645 5.48 34.61 30.30
C SER A 645 5.25 36.12 30.20
N PHE A 646 6.31 36.92 30.04
CA PHE A 646 6.23 38.38 29.87
C PHE A 646 5.56 39.17 31.01
N GLU A 647 5.39 38.58 32.20
CA GLU A 647 4.67 39.17 33.33
C GLU A 647 5.38 40.31 34.07
N ASP A 648 6.64 40.59 33.74
CA ASP A 648 7.44 41.68 34.32
C ASP A 648 7.81 42.77 33.29
N PRO A 649 6.84 43.42 32.62
CA PRO A 649 7.14 44.32 31.52
C PRO A 649 7.63 45.71 32.01
N PRO A 650 8.65 46.30 31.38
CA PRO A 650 9.12 47.63 31.76
C PRO A 650 8.21 48.74 31.25
N GLY A 651 7.83 49.66 32.13
CA GLY A 651 7.27 50.96 31.70
C GLY A 651 5.91 50.88 31.00
N ALA A 652 5.01 50.04 31.50
CA ALA A 652 3.65 49.91 30.99
C ALA A 652 2.91 51.26 30.90
N SER A 653 2.31 51.53 29.74
CA SER A 653 1.50 52.72 29.47
C SER A 653 0.11 52.28 29.01
N GLY A 654 -0.84 52.24 29.95
CA GLY A 654 -2.14 51.61 29.74
C GLY A 654 -1.99 50.09 29.62
N SER A 655 -2.71 49.48 28.67
CA SER A 655 -2.65 48.03 28.40
C SER A 655 -1.44 47.62 27.54
N TRP A 656 -0.53 48.53 27.21
CA TRP A 656 0.59 48.28 26.31
C TRP A 656 1.93 48.52 27.00
N SER A 657 2.94 47.72 26.66
CA SER A 657 4.30 47.85 27.17
C SER A 657 5.36 47.43 26.15
N VAL A 658 6.61 47.82 26.41
CA VAL A 658 7.78 47.20 25.77
C VAL A 658 8.10 45.85 26.41
N VAL A 659 8.89 45.03 25.72
CA VAL A 659 9.39 43.74 26.25
C VAL A 659 10.55 43.95 27.21
N HIS A 660 10.66 43.06 28.20
CA HIS A 660 11.76 43.09 29.16
C HIS A 660 13.14 43.03 28.45
N PRO A 661 14.13 43.88 28.82
CA PRO A 661 15.42 43.95 28.14
C PRO A 661 16.22 42.64 28.08
N VAL A 662 15.92 41.68 28.96
CA VAL A 662 16.53 40.34 28.95
C VAL A 662 16.32 39.60 27.61
N TRP A 663 15.27 39.96 26.87
CA TRP A 663 14.93 39.40 25.57
C TRP A 663 15.58 40.11 24.38
N ASN A 664 16.45 41.11 24.60
CA ASN A 664 17.15 41.84 23.53
C ASN A 664 16.26 42.19 22.30
N PRO A 665 15.08 42.83 22.49
CA PRO A 665 14.16 43.08 21.40
C PRO A 665 14.74 44.05 20.36
N THR A 666 14.50 43.79 19.07
CA THR A 666 14.92 44.71 17.99
C THR A 666 13.90 45.85 17.76
N GLY A 667 12.63 45.63 18.11
CA GLY A 667 11.63 46.68 18.18
C GLY A 667 11.81 47.57 19.41
N SER A 668 11.38 48.82 19.31
CA SER A 668 11.40 49.79 20.43
C SER A 668 10.06 50.50 20.67
N SER A 669 8.99 50.06 20.00
CA SER A 669 7.67 50.66 20.18
C SER A 669 7.02 50.21 21.49
N LEU A 670 6.15 51.04 22.08
CA LEU A 670 5.36 50.65 23.25
C LEU A 670 4.32 49.56 22.95
N TYR A 671 4.10 49.19 21.69
CA TYR A 671 3.06 48.25 21.26
C TYR A 671 3.59 46.82 21.09
N GLN A 672 4.43 46.36 22.01
CA GLN A 672 5.06 45.04 21.93
C GLN A 672 4.35 44.01 22.79
N LEU A 673 4.01 44.37 24.03
CA LEU A 673 3.22 43.52 24.92
C LEU A 673 1.86 44.15 25.13
N ASN A 674 0.82 43.33 25.14
CA ASN A 674 -0.51 43.76 25.55
C ASN A 674 -0.98 42.98 26.77
N MET A 675 -1.71 43.66 27.66
CA MET A 675 -2.48 43.00 28.70
C MET A 675 -3.98 43.26 28.58
N GLY A 676 -4.77 42.30 29.06
CA GLY A 676 -6.22 42.38 29.13
C GLY A 676 -6.92 41.80 27.90
N THR A 677 -8.22 42.05 27.81
CA THR A 677 -9.09 41.21 26.96
C THR A 677 -9.32 41.73 25.53
N THR A 678 -8.54 42.74 25.12
CA THR A 678 -8.78 43.46 23.85
C THR A 678 -8.41 42.63 22.63
N HIS A 679 -7.33 41.84 22.72
CA HIS A 679 -6.83 41.02 21.63
C HIS A 679 -7.18 39.54 21.80
N PHE A 680 -7.23 39.07 23.04
CA PHE A 680 -7.66 37.72 23.41
C PHE A 680 -8.64 37.76 24.58
N THR A 681 -9.43 36.71 24.78
CA THR A 681 -10.27 36.56 25.98
C THR A 681 -9.45 36.05 27.16
N THR A 682 -8.45 35.21 26.89
CA THR A 682 -7.53 34.63 27.87
C THR A 682 -6.10 34.57 27.30
N SER A 683 -5.09 34.74 28.15
CA SER A 683 -3.70 34.43 27.82
C SER A 683 -3.33 32.99 28.27
N PRO A 684 -2.37 32.33 27.59
CA PRO A 684 -1.84 31.03 27.98
C PRO A 684 -1.15 31.03 29.34
N ASP A 685 -0.43 32.11 29.69
CA ASP A 685 0.12 32.33 31.01
C ASP A 685 -0.11 33.79 31.45
N GLY A 686 -0.23 34.01 32.75
CA GLY A 686 -0.35 35.35 33.33
C GLY A 686 -1.42 36.28 32.72
N SER A 687 -1.01 37.46 32.28
CA SER A 687 -1.87 38.54 31.76
C SER A 687 -1.28 39.29 30.58
N TRP A 688 0.03 39.17 30.34
CA TRP A 688 0.75 39.84 29.27
C TRP A 688 1.07 38.87 28.15
N MET A 689 1.00 39.35 26.91
CA MET A 689 1.30 38.55 25.73
C MET A 689 2.01 39.39 24.68
N ALA A 690 2.91 38.77 23.90
CA ALA A 690 3.78 39.47 22.97
C ALA A 690 3.21 39.49 21.54
N LEU A 691 3.13 40.68 20.94
CA LEU A 691 2.75 40.89 19.55
C LEU A 691 4.00 40.91 18.66
N MET A 692 4.22 39.82 17.94
CA MET A 692 5.49 39.55 17.27
C MET A 692 5.78 40.55 16.13
N ASN A 693 4.77 41.04 15.42
CA ASN A 693 5.02 41.96 14.29
C ASN A 693 5.57 43.33 14.73
N ASN A 694 5.34 43.74 15.99
CA ASN A 694 5.82 45.01 16.54
C ASN A 694 7.10 44.84 17.38
N ILE A 695 7.35 43.63 17.89
CA ILE A 695 8.55 43.32 18.66
C ILE A 695 9.78 43.11 17.77
N GLY A 696 9.58 42.65 16.53
CA GLY A 696 10.65 42.22 15.64
C GLY A 696 11.22 40.87 16.09
N THR A 697 12.51 40.86 16.41
CA THR A 697 13.23 39.69 16.93
C THR A 697 13.47 39.87 18.43
N ILE A 698 13.24 38.82 19.21
CA ILE A 698 13.71 38.70 20.59
C ILE A 698 14.65 37.51 20.72
N SER A 699 15.67 37.65 21.57
CA SER A 699 16.63 36.60 21.87
C SER A 699 17.12 36.68 23.31
N GLN A 700 17.33 35.54 23.95
CA GLN A 700 17.91 35.43 25.29
C GLN A 700 19.08 34.45 25.29
N ASP A 701 20.25 34.92 25.71
CA ASP A 701 21.40 34.06 26.04
C ASP A 701 21.09 33.31 27.34
N LEU A 702 21.13 31.98 27.28
CA LEU A 702 20.76 31.13 28.42
C LEU A 702 21.94 30.81 29.34
N ALA A 703 23.09 31.46 29.13
CA ALA A 703 24.30 31.36 29.94
C ALA A 703 24.79 29.90 30.15
N THR A 704 24.52 29.03 29.18
CA THR A 704 24.90 27.62 29.18
C THR A 704 25.52 27.21 27.85
N THR A 705 26.30 26.14 27.87
CA THR A 705 26.87 25.54 26.67
C THR A 705 26.27 24.17 26.46
N VAL A 706 25.94 23.87 25.21
CA VAL A 706 25.47 22.55 24.76
C VAL A 706 26.54 21.89 23.91
N ASN A 707 26.50 20.57 23.82
CA ASN A 707 27.38 19.74 23.04
C ASN A 707 26.70 19.26 21.76
N ALA A 708 27.49 18.99 20.73
CA ALA A 708 27.01 18.25 19.57
C ALA A 708 26.38 16.92 20.00
N GLY A 709 25.16 16.69 19.53
CA GLY A 709 24.22 15.62 19.81
C GLY A 709 23.16 15.95 20.87
N ASP A 710 23.23 17.08 21.60
CA ASP A 710 22.21 17.39 22.62
C ASP A 710 20.85 17.57 21.96
N THR A 711 19.82 16.90 22.49
CA THR A 711 18.44 17.16 22.15
C THR A 711 17.90 18.29 23.02
N LEU A 712 17.58 19.41 22.40
CA LEU A 712 17.01 20.59 23.03
C LEU A 712 15.51 20.64 22.75
N THR A 713 14.70 20.91 23.78
CA THR A 713 13.25 21.04 23.65
C THR A 713 12.76 22.30 24.36
N VAL A 714 11.92 23.10 23.70
CA VAL A 714 11.22 24.24 24.33
C VAL A 714 9.76 24.24 23.90
N THR A 715 8.87 24.48 24.87
CA THR A 715 7.44 24.67 24.63
C THR A 715 7.08 26.15 24.71
N PHE A 716 6.18 26.61 23.85
CA PHE A 716 5.67 27.99 23.85
C PHE A 716 4.28 28.04 23.20
N SER A 717 3.57 29.15 23.34
CA SER A 717 2.22 29.30 22.76
C SER A 717 2.18 30.36 21.67
N GLY A 718 1.61 30.00 20.51
CA GLY A 718 1.33 30.91 19.39
C GLY A 718 -0.17 31.17 19.27
N GLY A 719 -0.57 32.40 18.97
CA GLY A 719 -1.99 32.78 18.98
C GLY A 719 -2.47 33.61 17.79
N ASN A 720 -3.77 33.49 17.49
CA ASN A 720 -4.51 34.33 16.54
C ASN A 720 -5.55 35.18 17.29
N ALA A 721 -5.36 36.50 17.25
CA ALA A 721 -6.22 37.43 17.98
C ALA A 721 -7.67 37.42 17.47
N LYS A 722 -8.57 37.97 18.30
CA LYS A 722 -9.99 38.20 18.00
C LYS A 722 -10.23 38.82 16.62
N SER A 723 -11.32 38.39 15.98
CA SER A 723 -11.71 38.85 14.65
C SER A 723 -11.89 40.37 14.53
N GLU A 724 -12.37 40.99 15.60
CA GLU A 724 -12.66 42.41 15.75
C GLU A 724 -11.45 43.23 16.19
N SER A 725 -10.33 42.58 16.50
CA SER A 725 -9.10 43.24 16.92
C SER A 725 -8.32 43.81 15.73
N SER A 726 -7.61 44.91 15.94
CA SER A 726 -6.69 45.50 14.95
C SER A 726 -5.49 44.60 14.62
N THR A 727 -5.29 43.52 15.37
CA THR A 727 -4.23 42.53 15.19
C THR A 727 -4.73 41.15 14.77
N THR A 728 -5.94 41.05 14.22
CA THR A 728 -6.51 39.80 13.70
C THR A 728 -5.70 39.19 12.55
N GLY A 729 -5.84 37.87 12.35
CA GLY A 729 -5.37 37.14 11.17
C GLY A 729 -4.13 36.25 11.39
N GLY A 730 -3.64 36.14 12.63
CA GLY A 730 -2.46 35.36 12.97
C GLY A 730 -1.24 35.78 12.15
N GLY A 731 -0.32 34.85 11.94
CA GLY A 731 0.85 35.02 11.09
C GLY A 731 1.87 33.91 11.26
N VAL A 732 3.05 34.11 10.67
CA VAL A 732 4.16 33.16 10.72
C VAL A 732 5.31 33.77 11.50
N PHE A 733 5.89 33.01 12.42
CA PHE A 733 7.13 33.37 13.12
C PHE A 733 8.04 32.15 13.26
N ASN A 734 9.31 32.39 13.53
CA ASN A 734 10.31 31.35 13.74
C ASN A 734 10.64 31.25 15.23
N ALA A 735 10.71 30.04 15.77
CA ALA A 735 11.35 29.73 17.04
C ALA A 735 12.71 29.07 16.75
N VAL A 736 13.79 29.61 17.32
CA VAL A 736 15.16 29.25 16.95
C VAL A 736 15.97 28.94 18.19
N PHE A 737 16.62 27.77 18.22
CA PHE A 737 17.78 27.57 19.07
C PHE A 737 19.03 28.01 18.32
N ARG A 738 19.86 28.87 18.92
CA ARG A 738 21.19 29.18 18.38
C ARG A 738 22.25 28.53 19.26
N VAL A 739 23.04 27.66 18.66
CA VAL A 739 24.20 27.04 19.31
C VAL A 739 25.46 27.63 18.70
N GLY A 740 26.10 28.54 19.43
CA GLY A 740 27.13 29.40 18.87
C GLY A 740 26.56 30.27 17.75
N THR A 741 27.01 30.08 16.52
CA THR A 741 26.50 30.80 15.33
C THR A 741 25.50 30.00 14.51
N THR A 742 25.25 28.73 14.84
CA THR A 742 24.39 27.83 14.06
C THR A 742 22.95 27.93 14.53
N PRO A 743 21.99 28.26 13.65
CA PRO A 743 20.56 28.26 13.98
C PRO A 743 19.90 26.90 13.73
N TYR A 744 19.00 26.52 14.63
CA TYR A 744 18.07 25.39 14.50
C TYR A 744 16.65 25.95 14.58
N THR A 745 16.00 26.08 13.41
CA THR A 745 14.77 26.87 13.25
C THR A 745 13.54 25.98 13.07
N MET A 746 12.49 26.27 13.84
CA MET A 746 11.12 25.81 13.63
C MET A 746 10.26 26.97 13.15
N ALA A 747 9.59 26.83 12.01
CA ALA A 747 8.57 27.78 11.58
C ALA A 747 7.23 27.46 12.25
N VAL A 748 6.54 28.49 12.72
CA VAL A 748 5.26 28.41 13.43
C VAL A 748 4.24 29.24 12.66
N ASP A 749 3.20 28.58 12.18
CA ASP A 749 2.10 29.21 11.44
C ASP A 749 0.83 29.22 12.31
N THR A 750 0.33 30.42 12.59
CA THR A 750 -0.90 30.66 13.35
C THR A 750 -2.04 31.16 12.47
N THR A 751 -1.85 31.27 11.16
CA THR A 751 -2.88 31.79 10.23
C THR A 751 -4.10 30.89 10.11
N GLY A 752 -3.93 29.58 10.37
CA GLY A 752 -5.00 28.58 10.38
C GLY A 752 -5.73 28.44 11.72
N LEU A 753 -5.29 29.13 12.78
CA LEU A 753 -5.99 29.09 14.07
C LEU A 753 -7.29 29.90 14.00
N ASP A 754 -8.33 29.42 14.68
CA ASP A 754 -9.55 30.20 14.86
C ASP A 754 -9.24 31.53 15.58
N PRO A 755 -9.92 32.65 15.24
CA PRO A 755 -9.74 33.89 15.99
C PRO A 755 -10.03 33.69 17.49
N ASP A 756 -9.28 34.40 18.34
CA ASP A 756 -9.33 34.28 19.82
C ASP A 756 -8.83 32.95 20.38
N THR A 757 -7.87 32.30 19.71
CA THR A 757 -7.31 31.02 20.15
C THR A 757 -5.79 31.00 20.21
N TRP A 758 -5.29 30.05 21.01
CA TRP A 758 -3.87 29.76 21.21
C TRP A 758 -3.62 28.28 20.94
N GLN A 759 -2.44 27.97 20.42
CA GLN A 759 -1.92 26.62 20.29
C GLN A 759 -0.53 26.56 20.94
N THR A 760 -0.27 25.50 21.71
CA THR A 760 1.07 25.20 22.21
C THR A 760 1.87 24.50 21.13
N TYR A 761 3.11 24.96 20.93
CA TYR A 761 4.09 24.42 20.02
C TYR A 761 5.31 23.93 20.79
N THR A 762 5.95 22.88 20.28
CA THR A 762 7.18 22.31 20.83
C THR A 762 8.25 22.33 19.75
N ASN A 763 9.34 23.04 19.99
CA ASN A 763 10.55 22.96 19.15
C ASN A 763 11.52 21.98 19.80
N THR A 764 11.72 20.82 19.18
CA THR A 764 12.68 19.80 19.58
C THR A 764 13.74 19.61 18.51
N VAL A 765 15.02 19.68 18.87
CA VAL A 765 16.12 19.50 17.92
C VAL A 765 17.33 18.82 18.54
N THR A 766 17.91 17.87 17.83
CA THR A 766 19.25 17.33 18.12
C THR A 766 20.29 18.21 17.45
N VAL A 767 21.11 18.90 18.24
CA VAL A 767 22.09 19.86 17.72
C VAL A 767 23.32 19.12 17.19
N SER A 768 23.88 19.56 16.08
CA SER A 768 25.05 18.95 15.43
C SER A 768 26.38 19.61 15.79
N ASN A 769 26.37 20.71 16.54
CA ASN A 769 27.57 21.40 17.01
C ASN A 769 27.50 21.75 18.49
N SER A 770 28.67 21.94 19.12
CA SER A 770 28.77 22.48 20.48
C SER A 770 28.83 24.02 20.47
N GLY A 771 28.40 24.66 21.54
CA GLY A 771 28.49 26.12 21.69
C GLY A 771 27.57 26.69 22.77
N SER A 772 27.65 28.01 23.00
CA SER A 772 26.71 28.72 23.87
C SER A 772 25.29 28.65 23.30
N LEU A 773 24.31 28.44 24.16
CA LEU A 773 22.90 28.32 23.78
C LEU A 773 22.16 29.65 23.98
N SER A 774 21.43 30.09 22.96
CA SER A 774 20.36 31.07 23.09
C SER A 774 19.07 30.61 22.42
N VAL A 775 17.95 31.16 22.88
CA VAL A 775 16.64 30.98 22.25
C VAL A 775 16.20 32.31 21.61
N GLU A 776 15.65 32.25 20.40
CA GLU A 776 15.23 33.41 19.61
C GLU A 776 13.85 33.20 19.00
N PHE A 777 13.04 34.26 18.95
CA PHE A 777 11.79 34.29 18.21
C PHE A 777 11.76 35.48 17.25
N THR A 778 11.39 35.25 15.99
CA THR A 778 11.39 36.27 14.93
C THR A 778 10.16 36.18 14.04
N THR A 779 9.45 37.29 13.83
CA THR A 779 8.33 37.36 12.89
C THR A 779 8.77 37.20 11.44
N VAL A 780 8.03 36.39 10.68
CA VAL A 780 8.18 36.22 9.23
C VAL A 780 7.09 37.00 8.50
N SER A 781 5.82 36.82 8.89
CA SER A 781 4.68 37.48 8.25
C SER A 781 3.50 37.64 9.22
N GLY A 782 2.54 38.50 8.86
CA GLY A 782 1.31 38.69 9.62
C GLY A 782 1.52 39.35 10.98
N LYS A 783 0.65 39.00 11.94
CA LYS A 783 0.58 39.52 13.30
C LYS A 783 0.41 38.38 14.33
N PRO A 784 1.31 37.40 14.37
CA PRO A 784 1.22 36.32 15.34
C PRO A 784 1.46 36.85 16.76
N TRP A 785 0.87 36.18 17.73
CA TRP A 785 1.12 36.41 19.16
C TRP A 785 1.92 35.28 19.77
N LEU A 786 2.73 35.59 20.78
CA LEU A 786 3.62 34.67 21.49
C LEU A 786 3.44 34.83 23.01
N ASP A 787 3.38 33.72 23.72
CA ASP A 787 3.34 33.69 25.19
C ASP A 787 3.84 32.33 25.75
N ASN A 788 4.00 32.24 27.07
CA ASN A 788 4.28 31.01 27.82
C ASN A 788 5.51 30.24 27.32
N ILE A 789 6.63 30.93 27.13
CA ILE A 789 7.89 30.29 26.74
C ILE A 789 8.45 29.54 27.97
N GLY A 790 8.46 28.22 27.89
CA GLY A 790 8.95 27.33 28.94
C GLY A 790 10.48 27.29 29.04
N ALA A 791 10.96 26.59 30.07
CA ALA A 791 12.37 26.25 30.19
C ALA A 791 12.83 25.37 29.01
N VAL A 792 14.09 25.50 28.61
CA VAL A 792 14.68 24.60 27.63
C VAL A 792 15.09 23.31 28.33
N THR A 793 14.52 22.20 27.90
CA THR A 793 14.95 20.87 28.31
C THR A 793 16.12 20.46 27.44
N ARG A 794 17.24 20.12 28.06
CA ARG A 794 18.43 19.57 27.39
C ARG A 794 18.58 18.13 27.82
N THR A 795 18.34 17.23 26.88
CA THR A 795 18.72 15.83 26.99
C THR A 795 20.08 15.71 26.33
N GLU A 796 21.10 15.37 27.11
CA GLU A 796 22.42 15.17 26.52
C GLU A 796 22.32 14.00 25.53
N PRO A 797 22.95 14.07 24.32
CA PRO A 797 23.28 12.80 23.72
C PRO A 797 24.19 12.18 24.74
N ARG A 798 24.33 10.90 24.66
CA ARG A 798 25.47 10.38 25.34
C ARG A 798 26.25 9.61 24.30
#